data_AF-G3AQK0-F1
#
_entry.id   AF-G3AQK0-F1
#
_cell.length_a   1.000
_cell.length_b   1.000
_cell.length_c   1.000
_cell.angle_alpha   90.00
_cell.angle_beta   90.00
_cell.angle_gamma   90.00
#
_symmetry.space_group_name_H-M   'P 1'
#
loop_
_entity.id
_entity.type
_entity.pdbx_description
1 polymer ?
#
loop_
_entity_poly.entity_id
_entity_poly.type
_entity_poly.pdbx_seq_one_letter_code
_entity_poly.pdbx_strand_id
1 'polypeptide(L)'
;MTKPGAHYTFENEAKLPRLPVPSLMQTTSQLLTALKPLLSSDEYYELANESTEFLSNGLINLVQDHLVAVSTKPDYSSYLNVVNGDLTPAIYGELRSDILPRNPYLILEEDPYSKTLNPPNQAQRSANLINSTLKFIISLRNETLKPDVTPKNNNPLSMACYRNLFGTTRAPDNSELGLGVRAKKYEHINDSRHILIIANNQYYTLEVITEYSEQEYNQTGSKHKIWFNDHELSLILQGIINESEKVGYVDSIKNSIGSMTTQSLKHWKMARLELEQSNAENMKKIDDALFVLVLDSNSPVTDQEKTSVISHGSSKLSDDNVQVGTCTWRWYDKLQLIVTKNSVAGVVWESMIMDSTAILRFISDIFTDSVLKLAKNINGQEYTLFDNNVSFVDPSETKPEKHLIQLNKTNEVQNIIHLSETRLADLINQHEYKTLNIKLDSHLTSKFNLSVDSIMQIGFQIANYSLYGRMVNTLEPITTRKFRDCRTELIPIQNEFISDLVKLYITSADASEKFDAFKKCCDIHTKQYHDAMVGKGFERHLITIVQVLRDPKVAQRLNEINSELKPIPDLTKVNVFVPLLLNPIIDKLSNPELLISNCGNPALLMFGIPPAVDQGFGIGYIIHSDKVIITICSKHRQTSRFLDTFHRVIHDLKVNLKSRSTFLLSMTDSEQRKLELQRLRIEQELKNVEIDIPTKRHPIALTIDQEPIPLESIPLVKEPESADTINDQDEEHYELMGGYGYFDYGELEERSDELSRNESYLTSRTQSHTHSRNHSHPGSALGSRHHSGTNLAKLVLTSYDIKNKQSLSEQIRERMSNDSSEVLPSLDAAVKEEEEQEDDEEETTPEIEVPSPVAVKSKSSIGRKLDIKRRY
;
A
#
# COMPACT_ATOMS: atom_id res chain seq x y z
N MET A 1 -31.19 6.62 5.24
CA MET A 1 -31.44 8.00 4.79
C MET A 1 -30.75 8.95 5.77
N THR A 2 -29.68 9.59 5.33
CA THR A 2 -28.98 10.65 6.08
C THR A 2 -29.79 11.95 6.04
N LYS A 3 -29.69 12.78 7.08
CA LYS A 3 -30.29 14.13 7.05
C LYS A 3 -29.47 15.04 6.13
N PRO A 4 -30.11 15.90 5.30
CA PRO A 4 -29.40 16.96 4.59
C PRO A 4 -28.65 17.86 5.58
N GLY A 5 -27.40 18.22 5.27
CA GLY A 5 -26.59 19.12 6.10
C GLY A 5 -26.00 18.50 7.37
N ALA A 6 -25.95 17.18 7.50
CA ALA A 6 -25.19 16.53 8.58
C ALA A 6 -23.70 16.45 8.23
N HIS A 7 -22.86 17.21 8.92
CA HIS A 7 -21.40 17.08 8.85
C HIS A 7 -20.93 15.93 9.74
N TYR A 8 -20.34 14.90 9.14
CA TYR A 8 -19.91 13.69 9.85
C TYR A 8 -18.46 13.28 9.60
N THR A 9 -17.81 13.68 8.50
CA THR A 9 -16.45 13.18 8.14
C THR A 9 -15.43 13.29 9.28
N PHE A 10 -15.48 14.36 10.08
CA PHE A 10 -14.58 14.57 11.23
C PHE A 10 -15.26 14.43 12.60
N GLU A 11 -16.51 13.96 12.69
CA GLU A 11 -17.31 13.95 13.94
C GLU A 11 -16.68 13.12 15.07
N ASN A 12 -15.85 12.13 14.70
CA ASN A 12 -15.20 11.22 15.62
C ASN A 12 -13.77 11.66 15.96
N GLU A 13 -13.17 12.59 15.21
CA GLU A 13 -11.76 13.01 15.36
C GLU A 13 -11.48 13.54 16.78
N ALA A 14 -12.42 14.29 17.36
CA ALA A 14 -12.30 14.81 18.73
C ALA A 14 -12.48 13.74 19.83
N LYS A 15 -13.05 12.57 19.50
CA LYS A 15 -13.29 11.44 20.42
C LYS A 15 -12.13 10.44 20.44
N LEU A 16 -11.27 10.46 19.42
CA LEU A 16 -10.14 9.54 19.32
C LEU A 16 -9.12 9.80 20.43
N PRO A 17 -8.50 8.75 21.00
CA PRO A 17 -7.38 8.92 21.92
C PRO A 17 -6.21 9.62 21.22
N ARG A 18 -5.41 10.38 21.97
CA ARG A 18 -4.13 10.88 21.45
C ARG A 18 -3.10 9.75 21.40
N LEU A 19 -2.16 9.84 20.46
CA LEU A 19 -1.04 8.91 20.36
C LEU A 19 -0.19 8.98 21.65
N PRO A 20 -0.01 7.87 22.40
CA PRO A 20 0.83 7.87 23.58
C PRO A 20 2.30 8.11 23.22
N VAL A 21 3.07 8.64 24.17
CA VAL A 21 4.53 8.73 24.06
C VAL A 21 5.11 7.49 24.75
N PRO A 22 5.81 6.59 24.03
CA PRO A 22 6.47 5.44 24.64
C PRO A 22 7.48 5.86 25.71
N SER A 23 7.73 5.00 26.70
CA SER A 23 8.83 5.27 27.65
C SER A 23 10.19 5.09 26.98
N LEU A 24 11.21 5.84 27.45
CA LEU A 24 12.60 5.65 27.00
C LEU A 24 13.07 4.20 27.20
N MET A 25 12.64 3.54 28.28
CA MET A 25 12.98 2.14 28.58
C MET A 25 12.40 1.17 27.54
N GLN A 26 11.11 1.29 27.21
CA GLN A 26 10.49 0.47 26.15
C GLN A 26 11.14 0.73 24.79
N THR A 27 11.41 2.00 24.49
CA THR A 27 12.06 2.44 23.24
C THR A 27 13.44 1.79 23.09
N THR A 28 14.25 1.85 24.16
CA THR A 28 15.61 1.30 24.22
C THR A 28 15.62 -0.23 24.17
N SER A 29 14.66 -0.90 24.82
CA SER A 29 14.51 -2.36 24.80
C SER A 29 14.18 -2.88 23.39
N GLN A 30 13.24 -2.23 22.69
CA GLN A 30 12.89 -2.58 21.32
C GLN A 30 14.03 -2.26 20.34
N LEU A 31 14.71 -1.12 20.53
CA LEU A 31 15.92 -0.73 19.78
C LEU A 31 17.01 -1.82 19.86
N LEU A 32 17.36 -2.27 21.07
CA LEU A 32 18.32 -3.34 21.28
C LEU A 32 17.86 -4.66 20.64
N THR A 33 16.58 -5.00 20.76
CA THR A 33 16.01 -6.22 20.15
C THR A 33 16.11 -6.22 18.63
N ALA A 34 15.80 -5.09 17.99
CA ALA A 34 15.85 -4.91 16.53
C ALA A 34 17.28 -4.85 15.97
N LEU A 35 18.26 -4.39 16.76
CA LEU A 35 19.65 -4.28 16.35
C LEU A 35 20.48 -5.53 16.65
N LYS A 36 20.17 -6.29 17.71
CA LYS A 36 20.88 -7.53 18.09
C LYS A 36 21.22 -8.48 16.93
N PRO A 37 20.30 -8.82 15.99
CA PRO A 37 20.63 -9.73 14.88
C PRO A 37 21.50 -9.11 13.77
N LEU A 38 21.78 -7.79 13.82
CA LEU A 38 22.54 -7.04 12.81
C LEU A 38 23.98 -6.71 13.25
N LEU A 39 24.38 -7.16 14.44
CA LEU A 39 25.62 -6.76 15.12
C LEU A 39 26.45 -7.96 15.56
N SER A 40 27.77 -7.74 15.64
CA SER A 40 28.67 -8.58 16.42
C SER A 40 28.41 -8.43 17.93
N SER A 41 28.93 -9.36 18.73
CA SER A 41 28.82 -9.32 20.19
C SER A 41 29.46 -8.07 20.81
N ASP A 42 30.57 -7.59 20.23
CA ASP A 42 31.29 -6.41 20.70
C ASP A 42 30.49 -5.12 20.38
N GLU A 43 30.02 -4.96 19.13
CA GLU A 43 29.13 -3.84 18.73
C GLU A 43 27.84 -3.80 19.59
N TYR A 44 27.27 -4.97 19.92
CA TYR A 44 26.07 -5.05 20.75
C TYR A 44 26.35 -4.68 22.22
N TYR A 45 27.52 -5.05 22.75
CA TYR A 45 27.93 -4.66 24.10
C TYR A 45 28.17 -3.15 24.21
N GLU A 46 28.82 -2.54 23.21
CA GLU A 46 28.96 -1.08 23.10
C GLU A 46 27.58 -0.40 23.04
N LEU A 47 26.69 -0.85 22.15
CA LEU A 47 25.33 -0.34 22.02
C LEU A 47 24.53 -0.43 23.33
N ALA A 48 24.67 -1.51 24.10
CA ALA A 48 23.99 -1.70 25.38
C ALA A 48 24.51 -0.74 26.47
N ASN A 49 25.82 -0.44 26.47
CA ASN A 49 26.40 0.55 27.37
C ASN A 49 25.93 1.97 27.01
N GLU A 50 25.98 2.35 25.73
CA GLU A 50 25.50 3.65 25.25
C GLU A 50 23.98 3.83 25.47
N SER A 51 23.22 2.74 25.36
CA SER A 51 21.79 2.69 25.70
C SER A 51 21.53 2.98 27.18
N THR A 52 22.41 2.52 28.07
CA THR A 52 22.32 2.81 29.52
C THR A 52 22.68 4.26 29.83
N GLU A 53 23.64 4.84 29.11
CA GLU A 53 23.93 6.27 29.18
C GLU A 53 22.75 7.10 28.64
N PHE A 54 22.16 6.72 27.52
CA PHE A 54 21.00 7.39 26.92
C PHE A 54 19.81 7.47 27.89
N LEU A 55 19.49 6.36 28.58
CA LEU A 55 18.44 6.31 29.60
C LEU A 55 18.73 7.22 30.80
N SER A 56 19.98 7.38 31.20
CA SER A 56 20.39 8.22 32.34
C SER A 56 20.73 9.67 31.96
N ASN A 57 20.73 10.01 30.67
CA ASN A 57 21.09 11.33 30.18
C ASN A 57 20.02 12.37 30.51
N GLY A 58 20.39 13.39 31.29
CA GLY A 58 19.48 14.44 31.77
C GLY A 58 18.89 15.33 30.67
N LEU A 59 19.50 15.42 29.48
CA LEU A 59 18.90 16.11 28.33
C LEU A 59 17.84 15.23 27.65
N ILE A 60 18.10 13.93 27.49
CA ILE A 60 17.15 13.00 26.87
C ILE A 60 15.89 12.86 27.73
N ASN A 61 16.05 12.78 29.06
CA ASN A 61 14.93 12.82 29.99
C ASN A 61 14.16 14.15 29.91
N LEU A 62 14.84 15.29 29.75
CA LEU A 62 14.16 16.57 29.54
C LEU A 62 13.37 16.62 28.22
N VAL A 63 13.91 16.08 27.13
CA VAL A 63 13.17 15.96 25.85
C VAL A 63 11.94 15.06 26.03
N GLN A 64 12.08 13.92 26.72
CA GLN A 64 10.97 13.03 27.07
C GLN A 64 9.87 13.79 27.84
N ASP A 65 10.24 14.54 28.89
CA ASP A 65 9.30 15.33 29.70
C ASP A 65 8.53 16.33 28.82
N HIS A 66 9.20 16.99 27.87
CA HIS A 66 8.53 17.91 26.94
C HIS A 66 7.56 17.19 26.00
N LEU A 67 7.93 16.03 25.44
CA LEU A 67 7.04 15.26 24.56
C LEU A 67 5.81 14.73 25.31
N VAL A 68 6.00 14.24 26.53
CA VAL A 68 4.91 13.79 27.42
C VAL A 68 4.00 14.97 27.81
N ALA A 69 4.55 16.12 28.21
CA ALA A 69 3.76 17.30 28.52
C ALA A 69 2.91 17.76 27.33
N VAL A 70 3.48 17.80 26.12
CA VAL A 70 2.74 18.13 24.89
C VAL A 70 1.60 17.14 24.62
N SER A 71 1.83 15.83 24.78
CA SER A 71 0.78 14.83 24.51
C SER A 71 -0.41 14.92 25.49
N THR A 72 -0.21 15.48 26.69
CA THR A 72 -1.32 15.69 27.65
C THR A 72 -2.13 16.96 27.38
N LYS A 73 -1.57 17.98 26.71
CA LYS A 73 -2.21 19.30 26.52
C LYS A 73 -3.42 19.27 25.56
N PRO A 74 -4.50 20.02 25.85
CA PRO A 74 -5.75 20.01 25.07
C PRO A 74 -5.58 20.45 23.61
N ASP A 75 -4.72 21.44 23.38
CA ASP A 75 -4.57 22.14 22.11
C ASP A 75 -3.79 21.35 21.05
N TYR A 76 -3.11 20.27 21.46
CA TYR A 76 -2.29 19.43 20.59
C TYR A 76 -2.94 18.06 20.40
N SER A 77 -3.01 17.62 19.15
CA SER A 77 -3.61 16.35 18.73
C SER A 77 -2.65 15.17 18.86
N SER A 78 -1.40 15.37 18.42
CA SER A 78 -0.34 14.37 18.35
C SER A 78 1.02 15.03 18.58
N TYR A 79 1.88 14.43 19.42
CA TYR A 79 3.22 14.93 19.68
C TYR A 79 4.11 14.89 18.43
N LEU A 80 3.89 13.92 17.53
CA LEU A 80 4.61 13.80 16.26
C LEU A 80 4.42 15.02 15.36
N ASN A 81 3.20 15.57 15.32
CA ASN A 81 2.85 16.72 14.48
C ASN A 81 3.40 18.04 15.07
N VAL A 82 3.59 18.12 16.40
CA VAL A 82 4.28 19.25 17.02
C VAL A 82 5.74 19.32 16.59
N VAL A 83 6.39 18.17 16.37
CA VAL A 83 7.77 18.12 15.87
C VAL A 83 7.83 18.25 14.34
N ASN A 84 7.06 17.45 13.60
CA ASN A 84 7.16 17.31 12.14
C ASN A 84 6.24 18.23 11.32
N GLY A 85 5.26 18.89 11.96
CA GLY A 85 4.18 19.58 11.27
C GLY A 85 3.35 18.60 10.44
N ASP A 86 3.16 18.93 9.16
CA ASP A 86 2.42 18.11 8.19
C ASP A 86 3.19 16.91 7.63
N LEU A 87 4.50 16.89 7.84
CA LEU A 87 5.38 15.85 7.32
C LEU A 87 5.29 14.58 8.18
N THR A 88 5.42 13.43 7.53
CA THR A 88 5.81 12.19 8.22
C THR A 88 7.32 12.02 8.05
N PRO A 89 8.07 11.59 9.08
CA PRO A 89 9.47 11.21 8.92
C PRO A 89 9.62 10.21 7.77
N ALA A 90 10.52 10.53 6.85
CA ALA A 90 10.63 9.81 5.60
C ALA A 90 11.17 8.38 5.82
N ILE A 91 10.36 7.39 5.45
CA ILE A 91 10.77 5.97 5.34
C ILE A 91 12.00 5.83 4.43
N TYR A 92 12.08 6.69 3.42
CA TYR A 92 13.15 6.78 2.45
C TYR A 92 14.33 7.66 2.91
N GLY A 93 14.42 7.98 4.20
CA GLY A 93 15.39 8.89 4.78
C GLY A 93 15.31 10.32 4.23
N GLU A 94 16.31 11.15 4.55
CA GLU A 94 16.50 12.39 3.79
C GLU A 94 16.77 12.07 2.30
N LEU A 95 16.39 12.97 1.38
CA LEU A 95 16.52 12.83 -0.08
C LEU A 95 17.99 12.94 -0.58
N ARG A 96 18.93 12.31 0.14
CA ARG A 96 20.39 12.34 0.01
C ARG A 96 20.97 11.18 -0.83
N SER A 97 20.34 10.77 -1.94
CA SER A 97 20.92 9.70 -2.79
C SER A 97 20.32 9.57 -4.19
N ASP A 98 21.04 8.84 -5.04
CA ASP A 98 20.73 8.43 -6.41
C ASP A 98 19.69 7.29 -6.45
N ILE A 99 18.53 7.54 -5.86
CA ILE A 99 17.39 6.62 -5.84
C ILE A 99 16.31 7.19 -6.77
N LEU A 100 15.57 6.29 -7.44
CA LEU A 100 14.36 6.61 -8.21
C LEU A 100 13.38 7.52 -7.44
N PRO A 101 12.40 8.14 -8.11
CA PRO A 101 11.28 8.81 -7.45
C PRO A 101 10.72 7.92 -6.33
N ARG A 102 10.82 8.39 -5.09
CA ARG A 102 10.61 7.59 -3.87
C ARG A 102 9.15 7.50 -3.50
N ASN A 103 8.34 7.24 -4.52
CA ASN A 103 6.90 7.36 -4.50
C ASN A 103 6.31 5.95 -4.62
N PRO A 104 5.56 5.49 -3.59
CA PRO A 104 4.70 4.33 -3.75
C PRO A 104 3.73 4.51 -4.91
N TYR A 105 3.31 3.41 -5.51
CA TYR A 105 2.38 3.42 -6.63
C TYR A 105 1.37 2.27 -6.56
N LEU A 106 0.21 2.55 -7.14
CA LEU A 106 -0.93 1.65 -7.23
C LEU A 106 -1.35 1.50 -8.69
N ILE A 107 -1.63 0.28 -9.12
CA ILE A 107 -2.22 -0.01 -10.43
C ILE A 107 -3.67 -0.36 -10.18
N LEU A 108 -4.56 0.38 -10.81
CA LEU A 108 -5.99 0.21 -10.65
C LEU A 108 -6.46 -1.01 -11.43
N GLU A 109 -7.50 -1.67 -10.92
CA GLU A 109 -8.21 -2.70 -11.67
C GLU A 109 -8.75 -2.18 -13.01
N GLU A 110 -9.11 -3.07 -13.92
CA GLU A 110 -9.68 -2.69 -15.22
C GLU A 110 -10.97 -1.88 -15.04
N ASP A 111 -11.22 -0.94 -15.95
CA ASP A 111 -12.47 -0.16 -15.95
C ASP A 111 -13.67 -1.14 -16.04
N PRO A 112 -14.78 -0.96 -15.29
CA PRO A 112 -15.94 -1.85 -15.38
C PRO A 112 -16.50 -2.00 -16.81
N TYR A 113 -16.31 -1.01 -17.68
CA TYR A 113 -16.71 -1.05 -19.09
C TYR A 113 -15.68 -1.73 -20.02
N SER A 114 -14.50 -2.11 -19.54
CA SER A 114 -13.41 -2.75 -20.31
C SER A 114 -13.83 -4.01 -21.08
N LYS A 115 -14.80 -4.77 -20.55
CA LYS A 115 -15.32 -6.02 -21.12
C LYS A 115 -16.61 -5.83 -21.93
N THR A 116 -17.04 -4.58 -22.14
CA THR A 116 -18.20 -4.25 -22.97
C THR A 116 -17.80 -4.10 -24.44
N LEU A 117 -18.80 -3.99 -25.34
CA LEU A 117 -18.57 -3.87 -26.78
C LEU A 117 -17.72 -2.64 -27.16
N ASN A 118 -17.78 -1.57 -26.36
CA ASN A 118 -17.06 -0.32 -26.58
C ASN A 118 -16.28 0.05 -25.30
N PRO A 119 -15.10 -0.56 -25.07
CA PRO A 119 -14.27 -0.24 -23.91
C PRO A 119 -13.83 1.24 -23.95
N PRO A 120 -13.71 1.91 -22.79
CA PRO A 120 -13.37 3.33 -22.74
C PRO A 120 -11.92 3.55 -23.17
N ASN A 121 -11.70 4.53 -24.05
CA ASN A 121 -10.37 4.99 -24.41
C ASN A 121 -9.72 5.81 -23.28
N GLN A 122 -8.44 6.16 -23.46
CA GLN A 122 -7.65 6.93 -22.48
C GLN A 122 -8.38 8.20 -21.99
N ALA A 123 -8.96 8.99 -22.90
CA ALA A 123 -9.63 10.24 -22.55
C ALA A 123 -10.95 10.01 -21.80
N GLN A 124 -11.72 8.98 -22.19
CA GLN A 124 -12.97 8.59 -21.53
C GLN A 124 -12.72 8.05 -20.12
N ARG A 125 -11.75 7.14 -19.95
CA ARG A 125 -11.37 6.61 -18.63
C ARG A 125 -10.81 7.72 -17.73
N SER A 126 -9.97 8.60 -18.27
CA SER A 126 -9.45 9.76 -17.54
C SER A 126 -10.57 10.70 -17.07
N ALA A 127 -11.54 11.02 -17.93
CA ALA A 127 -12.67 11.88 -17.58
C ALA A 127 -13.56 11.26 -16.48
N ASN A 128 -13.82 9.96 -16.57
CA ASN A 128 -14.57 9.21 -15.56
C ASN A 128 -13.87 9.26 -14.19
N LEU A 129 -12.58 8.92 -14.14
CA LEU A 129 -11.76 8.93 -12.93
C LEU A 129 -11.62 10.33 -12.32
N ILE A 130 -11.45 11.37 -13.15
CA ILE A 130 -11.46 12.76 -12.67
C ILE A 130 -12.80 13.08 -12.02
N ASN A 131 -13.93 12.86 -12.69
CA ASN A 131 -15.23 13.24 -12.12
C ASN A 131 -15.57 12.46 -10.84
N SER A 132 -15.22 11.18 -10.75
CA SER A 132 -15.32 10.41 -9.50
C SER A 132 -14.41 11.00 -8.40
N THR A 133 -13.20 11.44 -8.75
CA THR A 133 -12.28 12.15 -7.84
C THR A 133 -12.83 13.50 -7.38
N LEU A 134 -13.50 14.25 -8.26
CA LEU A 134 -14.13 15.53 -7.89
C LEU A 134 -15.30 15.33 -6.94
N LYS A 135 -16.14 14.30 -7.14
CA LYS A 135 -17.18 13.94 -6.16
C LYS A 135 -16.60 13.61 -4.79
N PHE A 136 -15.48 12.88 -4.75
CA PHE A 136 -14.74 12.59 -3.51
C PHE A 136 -14.25 13.88 -2.84
N ILE A 137 -13.58 14.76 -3.59
CA ILE A 137 -13.06 16.06 -3.10
C ILE A 137 -14.19 16.92 -2.55
N ILE A 138 -15.31 17.04 -3.25
CA ILE A 138 -16.43 17.88 -2.83
C ILE A 138 -17.12 17.28 -1.59
N SER A 139 -17.33 15.95 -1.53
CA SER A 139 -17.87 15.28 -0.34
C SER A 139 -16.95 15.45 0.89
N LEU A 140 -15.63 15.37 0.70
CA LEU A 140 -14.64 15.64 1.74
C LEU A 140 -14.70 17.11 2.21
N ARG A 141 -14.80 18.07 1.29
CA ARG A 141 -14.92 19.51 1.62
C ARG A 141 -16.25 19.85 2.29
N ASN A 142 -17.36 19.22 1.88
CA ASN A 142 -18.68 19.34 2.50
C ASN A 142 -18.75 18.65 3.88
N GLU A 143 -17.73 17.86 4.25
CA GLU A 143 -17.69 17.01 5.46
C GLU A 143 -18.83 15.96 5.49
N THR A 144 -19.21 15.50 4.31
CA THR A 144 -20.25 14.49 4.02
C THR A 144 -19.68 13.18 3.47
N LEU A 145 -18.35 13.00 3.50
CA LEU A 145 -17.72 11.69 3.28
C LEU A 145 -17.90 10.80 4.52
N LYS A 146 -18.30 9.53 4.34
CA LYS A 146 -18.60 8.59 5.45
C LYS A 146 -17.38 8.47 6.39
N PRO A 147 -17.56 8.50 7.72
CA PRO A 147 -16.44 8.36 8.64
C PRO A 147 -15.82 6.97 8.51
N ASP A 148 -14.50 6.89 8.56
CA ASP A 148 -13.79 5.62 8.57
C ASP A 148 -13.90 4.94 9.94
N VAL A 149 -14.16 3.64 9.93
CA VAL A 149 -14.40 2.78 11.10
C VAL A 149 -13.86 1.37 10.83
N THR A 150 -13.22 0.72 11.80
CA THR A 150 -12.60 -0.60 11.58
C THR A 150 -13.65 -1.67 11.19
N PRO A 151 -13.44 -2.51 10.16
CA PRO A 151 -14.47 -3.42 9.63
C PRO A 151 -15.19 -4.27 10.68
N LYS A 152 -14.44 -5.05 11.48
CA LYS A 152 -15.01 -5.99 12.47
C LYS A 152 -15.89 -5.32 13.55
N ASN A 153 -15.54 -4.11 13.99
CA ASN A 153 -16.01 -3.55 15.27
C ASN A 153 -16.59 -2.13 15.17
N ASN A 154 -16.55 -1.50 13.99
CA ASN A 154 -16.94 -0.11 13.77
C ASN A 154 -16.24 0.93 14.69
N ASN A 155 -15.04 0.63 15.21
CA ASN A 155 -14.25 1.59 15.98
C ASN A 155 -13.76 2.73 15.08
N PRO A 156 -13.99 4.02 15.42
CA PRO A 156 -13.61 5.14 14.56
C PRO A 156 -12.11 5.22 14.28
N LEU A 157 -11.77 5.75 13.09
CA LEU A 157 -10.41 6.09 12.69
C LEU A 157 -10.30 7.59 12.38
N SER A 158 -9.11 8.15 12.57
CA SER A 158 -8.78 9.53 12.20
C SER A 158 -8.96 9.74 10.70
N MET A 159 -9.56 10.86 10.32
CA MET A 159 -9.66 11.31 8.94
C MET A 159 -8.84 12.59 8.69
N ALA A 160 -8.09 13.09 9.69
CA ALA A 160 -7.29 14.29 9.53
C ALA A 160 -6.30 14.24 8.35
N CYS A 161 -5.73 13.06 8.07
CA CYS A 161 -4.81 12.80 6.96
C CYS A 161 -5.40 13.07 5.56
N TYR A 162 -6.74 13.04 5.40
CA TYR A 162 -7.40 13.31 4.11
C TYR A 162 -7.23 14.77 3.65
N ARG A 163 -7.00 15.70 4.58
CA ARG A 163 -6.70 17.11 4.27
C ARG A 163 -5.42 17.28 3.44
N ASN A 164 -4.57 16.26 3.37
CA ASN A 164 -3.30 16.30 2.65
C ASN A 164 -3.37 15.68 1.25
N LEU A 165 -4.50 15.12 0.82
CA LEU A 165 -4.61 14.41 -0.47
C LEU A 165 -4.62 15.34 -1.69
N PHE A 166 -5.23 16.52 -1.57
CA PHE A 166 -5.52 17.38 -2.72
C PHE A 166 -5.12 18.84 -2.45
N GLY A 167 -4.62 19.54 -3.48
CA GLY A 167 -4.15 20.92 -3.33
C GLY A 167 -2.85 21.04 -2.53
N THR A 168 -2.09 19.94 -2.42
CA THR A 168 -0.85 19.84 -1.64
C THR A 168 0.31 19.39 -2.51
N THR A 169 1.54 19.80 -2.17
CA THR A 169 2.76 19.37 -2.86
C THR A 169 3.96 19.44 -1.91
N ARG A 170 4.97 18.62 -2.14
CA ARG A 170 6.29 18.78 -1.50
C ARG A 170 6.99 19.98 -2.13
N ALA A 171 7.59 20.82 -1.29
CA ALA A 171 8.38 21.99 -1.70
C ALA A 171 9.62 22.10 -0.80
N PRO A 172 10.69 22.79 -1.24
CA PRO A 172 11.83 23.05 -0.39
C PRO A 172 11.42 23.91 0.82
N ASP A 173 12.08 23.71 1.96
CA ASP A 173 12.07 24.71 3.02
C ASP A 173 12.95 25.89 2.59
N ASN A 174 12.43 27.11 2.72
CA ASN A 174 13.10 28.35 2.33
C ASN A 174 13.96 28.93 3.47
N SER A 175 14.04 28.27 4.63
CA SER A 175 14.86 28.77 5.74
C SER A 175 16.37 28.72 5.47
N GLU A 176 17.09 29.71 6.01
CA GLU A 176 18.53 29.96 5.74
C GLU A 176 19.47 28.84 6.22
N LEU A 177 19.02 27.98 7.13
CA LEU A 177 19.82 26.96 7.81
C LEU A 177 19.61 25.53 7.28
N GLY A 178 18.68 25.29 6.35
CA GLY A 178 18.17 23.94 6.07
C GLY A 178 18.28 23.45 4.61
N LEU A 179 18.69 22.19 4.45
CA LEU A 179 18.32 21.35 3.30
C LEU A 179 16.90 20.75 3.47
N GLY A 180 16.00 21.43 4.19
CA GLY A 180 14.68 20.89 4.56
C GLY A 180 13.69 20.79 3.39
N VAL A 181 12.63 20.01 3.62
CA VAL A 181 11.41 19.98 2.81
C VAL A 181 10.23 20.51 3.64
N ARG A 182 9.14 20.89 2.98
CA ARG A 182 7.86 21.24 3.60
C ARG A 182 6.69 20.78 2.74
N ALA A 183 5.53 20.57 3.36
CA ALA A 183 4.27 20.55 2.63
C ALA A 183 3.89 22.00 2.26
N LYS A 184 3.74 22.29 0.97
CA LYS A 184 3.02 23.47 0.50
C LYS A 184 1.57 23.05 0.27
N LYS A 185 0.63 23.86 0.75
CA LYS A 185 -0.82 23.65 0.63
C LYS A 185 -1.51 24.97 0.31
N TYR A 186 -2.79 24.89 0.00
CA TYR A 186 -3.73 26.00 -0.03
C TYR A 186 -3.72 26.84 1.26
N GLU A 187 -4.14 28.11 1.18
CA GLU A 187 -4.41 28.95 2.35
C GLU A 187 -5.77 28.56 2.96
N HIS A 188 -6.80 28.45 2.13
CA HIS A 188 -8.09 27.88 2.48
C HIS A 188 -8.45 26.70 1.57
N ILE A 189 -9.05 25.64 2.12
CA ILE A 189 -9.23 24.35 1.43
C ILE A 189 -9.97 24.45 0.10
N ASN A 190 -10.84 25.46 -0.07
CA ASN A 190 -11.64 25.67 -1.27
C ASN A 190 -10.88 26.39 -2.42
N ASP A 191 -9.69 26.93 -2.17
CA ASP A 191 -8.96 27.78 -3.14
C ASP A 191 -8.36 26.97 -4.32
N SER A 192 -7.99 25.71 -4.06
CA SER A 192 -7.59 24.77 -5.10
C SER A 192 -8.81 24.31 -5.90
N ARG A 193 -8.93 24.74 -7.17
CA ARG A 193 -10.08 24.45 -8.05
C ARG A 193 -9.74 23.79 -9.39
N HIS A 194 -8.47 23.81 -9.77
CA HIS A 194 -7.98 23.29 -11.04
C HIS A 194 -7.13 22.04 -10.88
N ILE A 195 -6.99 21.28 -11.95
CA ILE A 195 -6.02 20.18 -12.08
C ILE A 195 -4.86 20.60 -12.98
N LEU A 196 -3.71 19.95 -12.79
CA LEU A 196 -2.60 19.99 -13.73
C LEU A 196 -2.71 18.78 -14.67
N ILE A 197 -2.56 18.95 -15.97
CA ILE A 197 -2.62 17.86 -16.96
C ILE A 197 -1.29 17.86 -17.70
N ILE A 198 -0.60 16.72 -17.74
CA ILE A 198 0.68 16.53 -18.43
C ILE A 198 0.49 15.54 -19.59
N ALA A 199 0.84 15.96 -20.80
CA ALA A 199 0.84 15.14 -22.01
C ALA A 199 1.98 15.58 -22.93
N ASN A 200 2.86 14.67 -23.37
CA ASN A 200 4.05 14.99 -24.18
C ASN A 200 4.89 16.18 -23.65
N ASN A 201 5.22 16.16 -22.35
CA ASN A 201 5.86 17.27 -21.62
C ASN A 201 5.14 18.64 -21.71
N GLN A 202 3.91 18.71 -22.21
CA GLN A 202 3.10 19.92 -22.20
C GLN A 202 2.24 19.94 -20.94
N TYR A 203 2.22 21.08 -20.26
CA TYR A 203 1.56 21.27 -18.97
C TYR A 203 0.34 22.15 -19.18
N TYR A 204 -0.86 21.66 -18.85
CA TYR A 204 -2.10 22.42 -18.97
C TYR A 204 -2.75 22.56 -17.59
N THR A 205 -3.36 23.70 -17.31
CA THR A 205 -4.31 23.85 -16.20
C THR A 205 -5.74 23.84 -16.73
N LEU A 206 -6.64 23.16 -16.02
CA LEU A 206 -8.08 23.22 -16.26
C LEU A 206 -8.79 23.42 -14.92
N GLU A 207 -9.57 24.49 -14.76
CA GLU A 207 -10.48 24.62 -13.62
C GLU A 207 -11.62 23.61 -13.79
N VAL A 208 -11.89 22.81 -12.74
CA VAL A 208 -12.81 21.66 -12.82
C VAL A 208 -13.95 21.73 -11.81
N ILE A 209 -13.84 22.61 -10.81
CA ILE A 209 -14.90 22.90 -9.84
C ILE A 209 -15.08 24.42 -9.65
N THR A 210 -16.31 24.83 -9.33
CA THR A 210 -16.69 26.25 -9.21
C THR A 210 -16.04 26.95 -8.01
N GLU A 211 -16.07 28.29 -8.01
CA GLU A 211 -15.76 29.10 -6.84
C GLU A 211 -16.63 28.75 -5.64
N TYR A 212 -16.08 28.82 -4.42
CA TYR A 212 -16.87 28.66 -3.21
C TYR A 212 -17.61 29.95 -2.90
N SER A 213 -18.94 29.88 -2.82
CA SER A 213 -19.80 30.94 -2.31
C SER A 213 -20.56 30.44 -1.08
N GLU A 214 -20.45 31.17 0.03
CA GLU A 214 -21.23 30.88 1.25
C GLU A 214 -22.74 30.95 0.98
N GLN A 215 -23.17 31.84 0.07
CA GLN A 215 -24.58 31.95 -0.32
C GLN A 215 -25.08 30.71 -1.07
N GLU A 216 -24.27 30.18 -1.99
CA GLU A 216 -24.60 28.98 -2.75
C GLU A 216 -24.56 27.74 -1.85
N TYR A 217 -23.58 27.64 -0.97
CA TYR A 217 -23.48 26.59 0.02
C TYR A 217 -24.70 26.53 0.95
N ASN A 218 -25.15 27.68 1.45
CA ASN A 218 -26.34 27.78 2.30
C ASN A 218 -27.66 27.43 1.56
N GLN A 219 -27.67 27.47 0.23
CA GLN A 219 -28.84 27.10 -0.59
C GLN A 219 -28.82 25.63 -1.06
N THR A 220 -27.63 25.12 -1.41
CA THR A 220 -27.47 23.81 -2.06
C THR A 220 -26.94 22.72 -1.14
N GLY A 221 -26.32 23.09 -0.02
CA GLY A 221 -25.57 22.16 0.83
C GLY A 221 -24.27 21.64 0.22
N SER A 222 -23.78 22.23 -0.89
CA SER A 222 -22.49 21.90 -1.50
C SER A 222 -21.60 23.12 -1.67
N LYS A 223 -20.31 22.98 -1.34
CA LYS A 223 -19.33 24.07 -1.44
C LYS A 223 -18.89 24.36 -2.88
N HIS A 224 -19.10 23.41 -3.78
CA HIS A 224 -18.73 23.50 -5.19
C HIS A 224 -19.69 22.68 -6.07
N LYS A 225 -19.73 23.01 -7.37
CA LYS A 225 -20.24 22.18 -8.46
C LYS A 225 -19.10 21.73 -9.38
N ILE A 226 -19.34 20.70 -10.19
CA ILE A 226 -18.39 20.19 -11.19
C ILE A 226 -18.67 20.83 -12.56
N TRP A 227 -17.65 21.41 -13.21
CA TRP A 227 -17.81 22.13 -14.48
C TRP A 227 -18.19 21.23 -15.68
N PHE A 228 -17.65 20.01 -15.76
CA PHE A 228 -17.75 19.15 -16.94
C PHE A 228 -18.26 17.75 -16.60
N ASN A 229 -19.23 17.26 -17.37
CA ASN A 229 -19.60 15.84 -17.31
C ASN A 229 -18.57 14.93 -18.01
N ASP A 230 -18.67 13.61 -17.81
CA ASP A 230 -17.68 12.64 -18.31
C ASP A 230 -17.46 12.75 -19.84
N HIS A 231 -18.51 13.09 -20.62
CA HIS A 231 -18.40 13.25 -22.07
C HIS A 231 -17.70 14.55 -22.45
N GLU A 232 -18.13 15.69 -21.90
CA GLU A 232 -17.50 17.00 -22.15
C GLU A 232 -16.01 16.99 -21.81
N LEU A 233 -15.67 16.46 -20.63
CA LEU A 233 -14.29 16.35 -20.19
C LEU A 233 -13.47 15.41 -21.08
N SER A 234 -14.05 14.30 -21.56
CA SER A 234 -13.36 13.41 -22.50
C SER A 234 -12.99 14.08 -23.82
N LEU A 235 -13.82 15.02 -24.32
CA LEU A 235 -13.50 15.81 -25.52
C LEU A 235 -12.35 16.80 -25.26
N ILE A 236 -12.33 17.47 -24.11
CA ILE A 236 -11.25 18.39 -23.71
C ILE A 236 -9.92 17.62 -23.60
N LEU A 237 -9.93 16.45 -22.94
CA LEU A 237 -8.77 15.59 -22.77
C LEU A 237 -8.28 15.01 -24.09
N GLN A 238 -9.17 14.55 -24.97
CA GLN A 238 -8.79 14.10 -26.31
C GLN A 238 -8.20 15.25 -27.14
N GLY A 239 -8.72 16.47 -26.99
CA GLY A 239 -8.13 17.68 -27.57
C GLY A 239 -6.71 17.95 -27.06
N ILE A 240 -6.45 17.78 -25.75
CA ILE A 240 -5.11 17.88 -25.16
C ILE A 240 -4.16 16.82 -25.75
N ILE A 241 -4.58 15.56 -25.86
CA ILE A 241 -3.79 14.49 -26.48
C ILE A 241 -3.42 14.89 -27.91
N ASN A 242 -4.42 15.20 -28.74
CA ASN A 242 -4.26 15.54 -30.16
C ASN A 242 -3.44 16.82 -30.41
N GLU A 243 -3.39 17.75 -29.46
CA GLU A 243 -2.53 18.94 -29.52
C GLU A 243 -1.11 18.63 -29.09
N SER A 244 -0.94 17.89 -27.98
CA SER A 244 0.36 17.53 -27.44
C SER A 244 1.15 16.62 -28.39
N GLU A 245 0.48 15.70 -29.10
CA GLU A 245 1.10 14.83 -30.13
C GLU A 245 1.65 15.61 -31.35
N LYS A 246 1.22 16.87 -31.56
CA LYS A 246 1.77 17.73 -32.64
C LYS A 246 3.09 18.42 -32.24
N VAL A 247 3.46 18.40 -30.96
CA VAL A 247 4.72 18.97 -30.49
C VAL A 247 5.86 18.00 -30.77
N GLY A 248 6.81 18.43 -31.61
CA GLY A 248 7.99 17.64 -31.95
C GLY A 248 8.81 17.27 -30.71
N TYR A 249 9.46 16.10 -30.74
CA TYR A 249 10.16 15.55 -29.57
C TYR A 249 11.21 16.51 -28.98
N VAL A 250 11.94 17.24 -29.83
CA VAL A 250 12.93 18.24 -29.39
C VAL A 250 12.31 19.31 -28.48
N ASP A 251 11.16 19.86 -28.83
CA ASP A 251 10.52 20.93 -28.06
C ASP A 251 9.72 20.39 -26.87
N SER A 252 9.22 19.15 -26.96
CA SER A 252 8.70 18.39 -25.82
C SER A 252 9.79 18.23 -24.75
N ILE A 253 10.98 17.74 -25.11
CA ILE A 253 12.06 17.48 -24.15
C ILE A 253 12.61 18.78 -23.56
N LYS A 254 12.72 19.86 -24.34
CA LYS A 254 13.02 21.20 -23.80
C LYS A 254 11.99 21.69 -22.77
N ASN A 255 10.87 20.97 -22.56
CA ASN A 255 9.85 21.27 -21.58
C ASN A 255 9.75 20.23 -20.45
N SER A 256 10.68 19.27 -20.33
CA SER A 256 10.66 18.22 -19.30
C SER A 256 11.03 18.69 -17.88
N ILE A 257 10.50 19.84 -17.43
CA ILE A 257 10.75 20.40 -16.09
C ILE A 257 10.39 19.43 -14.95
N GLY A 258 9.45 18.51 -15.18
CA GLY A 258 9.07 17.46 -14.25
C GLY A 258 10.23 16.55 -13.82
N SER A 259 11.22 16.34 -14.68
CA SER A 259 12.45 15.61 -14.36
C SER A 259 13.23 16.23 -13.18
N MET A 260 13.10 17.55 -12.95
CA MET A 260 13.74 18.20 -11.81
C MET A 260 13.22 17.67 -10.47
N THR A 261 11.97 17.16 -10.42
CA THR A 261 11.37 16.56 -9.20
C THR A 261 12.01 15.23 -8.79
N THR A 262 12.90 14.67 -9.62
CA THR A 262 13.67 13.44 -9.35
C THR A 262 15.13 13.71 -8.96
N GLN A 263 15.52 14.98 -8.84
CA GLN A 263 16.86 15.37 -8.42
C GLN A 263 17.10 15.11 -6.94
N SER A 264 18.38 14.93 -6.56
CA SER A 264 18.79 14.95 -5.15
C SER A 264 18.35 16.26 -4.47
N LEU A 265 18.04 16.22 -3.17
CA LEU A 265 17.49 17.34 -2.38
C LEU A 265 18.12 18.70 -2.64
N LYS A 266 19.46 18.75 -2.67
CA LYS A 266 20.24 19.97 -2.95
C LYS A 266 19.99 20.50 -4.36
N HIS A 267 20.06 19.64 -5.37
CA HIS A 267 19.88 20.02 -6.77
C HIS A 267 18.42 20.36 -7.09
N TRP A 268 17.46 19.60 -6.54
CA TRP A 268 16.03 19.93 -6.61
C TRP A 268 15.72 21.29 -5.97
N LYS A 269 16.26 21.59 -4.76
CA LYS A 269 16.07 22.91 -4.12
C LYS A 269 16.61 24.05 -4.99
N MET A 270 17.81 23.92 -5.58
CA MET A 270 18.36 24.93 -6.48
C MET A 270 17.52 25.09 -7.75
N ALA A 271 17.13 23.98 -8.39
CA ALA A 271 16.28 23.95 -9.58
C ALA A 271 14.91 24.61 -9.34
N ARG A 272 14.32 24.30 -8.18
CA ARG A 272 13.02 24.82 -7.75
C ARG A 272 13.07 26.32 -7.47
N LEU A 273 14.13 26.83 -6.84
CA LEU A 273 14.33 28.27 -6.62
C LEU A 273 14.47 29.03 -7.95
N GLU A 274 15.23 28.51 -8.90
CA GLU A 274 15.38 29.10 -10.25
C GLU A 274 14.03 29.12 -10.99
N LEU A 275 13.25 28.03 -10.94
CA LEU A 275 11.89 27.99 -11.48
C LEU A 275 10.94 28.98 -10.79
N GLU A 276 10.99 29.12 -9.47
CA GLU A 276 10.14 30.07 -8.75
C GLU A 276 10.50 31.53 -9.05
N GLN A 277 11.79 31.86 -9.25
CA GLN A 277 12.23 33.20 -9.65
C GLN A 277 11.83 33.54 -11.09
N SER A 278 11.95 32.59 -12.03
CA SER A 278 11.66 32.80 -13.45
C SER A 278 10.18 32.64 -13.82
N ASN A 279 9.39 31.91 -13.01
CA ASN A 279 8.04 31.43 -13.35
C ASN A 279 7.05 31.44 -12.16
N ALA A 280 7.17 32.37 -11.21
CA ALA A 280 6.39 32.42 -9.95
C ALA A 280 4.88 32.07 -10.08
N GLU A 281 4.16 32.70 -11.02
CA GLU A 281 2.73 32.45 -11.23
C GLU A 281 2.44 31.02 -11.74
N ASN A 282 3.28 30.51 -12.64
CA ASN A 282 3.14 29.17 -13.19
C ASN A 282 3.46 28.11 -12.12
N MET A 283 4.45 28.37 -11.26
CA MET A 283 4.76 27.51 -10.12
C MET A 283 3.61 27.52 -9.10
N LYS A 284 2.97 28.67 -8.83
CA LYS A 284 1.74 28.72 -8.03
C LYS A 284 0.62 27.87 -8.65
N LYS A 285 0.39 27.97 -9.97
CA LYS A 285 -0.58 27.13 -10.69
C LYS A 285 -0.26 25.63 -10.57
N ILE A 286 1.00 25.23 -10.67
CA ILE A 286 1.42 23.83 -10.50
C ILE A 286 1.19 23.34 -9.06
N ASP A 287 1.58 24.12 -8.06
CA ASP A 287 1.50 23.74 -6.65
C ASP A 287 0.07 23.68 -6.12
N ASP A 288 -0.76 24.65 -6.49
CA ASP A 288 -2.13 24.80 -5.98
C ASP A 288 -3.12 23.86 -6.66
N ALA A 289 -2.70 23.15 -7.72
CA ALA A 289 -3.53 22.17 -8.42
C ALA A 289 -4.00 21.05 -7.47
N LEU A 290 -5.27 20.65 -7.59
CA LEU A 290 -5.90 19.58 -6.81
C LEU A 290 -5.06 18.29 -6.86
N PHE A 291 -4.74 17.84 -8.06
CA PHE A 291 -3.86 16.70 -8.37
C PHE A 291 -3.33 16.85 -9.80
N VAL A 292 -2.44 15.96 -10.21
CA VAL A 292 -1.94 15.87 -11.59
C VAL A 292 -2.64 14.73 -12.33
N LEU A 293 -3.11 14.97 -13.55
CA LEU A 293 -3.42 13.93 -14.53
C LEU A 293 -2.22 13.77 -15.48
N VAL A 294 -1.76 12.56 -15.70
CA VAL A 294 -0.75 12.25 -16.72
C VAL A 294 -1.37 11.38 -17.80
N LEU A 295 -1.38 11.89 -19.02
CA LEU A 295 -1.85 11.20 -20.22
C LEU A 295 -0.65 10.54 -20.90
N ASP A 296 -0.35 9.32 -20.46
CA ASP A 296 0.84 8.58 -20.86
C ASP A 296 0.64 7.86 -22.21
N SER A 297 1.60 7.96 -23.13
CA SER A 297 1.46 7.43 -24.50
C SER A 297 1.78 5.94 -24.65
N ASN A 298 2.30 5.28 -23.61
CA ASN A 298 2.59 3.83 -23.66
C ASN A 298 1.29 3.00 -23.65
N SER A 299 1.41 1.72 -23.99
CA SER A 299 0.31 0.74 -23.93
C SER A 299 0.77 -0.56 -23.25
N PRO A 300 1.05 -0.57 -21.93
CA PRO A 300 1.56 -1.74 -21.23
C PRO A 300 0.53 -2.89 -21.19
N VAL A 301 0.98 -4.11 -21.45
CA VAL A 301 0.15 -5.32 -21.50
C VAL A 301 0.48 -6.28 -20.35
N THR A 302 1.77 -6.55 -20.12
CA THR A 302 2.20 -7.45 -19.02
C THR A 302 2.17 -6.74 -17.68
N ASP A 303 2.04 -7.50 -16.59
CA ASP A 303 1.99 -6.90 -15.24
C ASP A 303 3.28 -6.13 -14.92
N GLN A 304 4.45 -6.64 -15.35
CA GLN A 304 5.74 -5.96 -15.20
C GLN A 304 5.85 -4.67 -16.06
N GLU A 305 5.25 -4.64 -17.26
CA GLU A 305 5.15 -3.42 -18.06
C GLU A 305 4.24 -2.39 -17.38
N LYS A 306 3.08 -2.80 -16.87
CA LYS A 306 2.16 -1.91 -16.13
C LYS A 306 2.87 -1.33 -14.91
N THR A 307 3.58 -2.16 -14.14
CA THR A 307 4.43 -1.76 -13.01
C THR A 307 5.43 -0.67 -13.40
N SER A 308 6.20 -0.88 -14.47
CA SER A 308 7.24 0.07 -14.90
C SER A 308 6.63 1.38 -15.43
N VAL A 309 5.60 1.30 -16.27
CA VAL A 309 4.95 2.47 -16.89
C VAL A 309 4.20 3.32 -15.84
N ILE A 310 3.48 2.71 -14.91
CA ILE A 310 2.77 3.47 -13.86
C ILE A 310 3.77 4.08 -12.87
N SER A 311 4.76 3.32 -12.39
CA SER A 311 5.71 3.84 -11.39
C SER A 311 6.59 4.97 -11.91
N HIS A 312 7.16 4.85 -13.12
CA HIS A 312 8.12 5.83 -13.64
C HIS A 312 8.02 6.13 -15.14
N GLY A 313 7.07 5.56 -15.89
CA GLY A 313 6.97 5.78 -17.34
C GLY A 313 8.06 5.07 -18.14
N SER A 314 8.04 5.20 -19.47
CA SER A 314 9.07 4.59 -20.32
C SER A 314 10.37 5.41 -20.33
N SER A 315 11.51 4.72 -20.43
CA SER A 315 12.81 5.29 -20.78
C SER A 315 13.15 4.82 -22.20
N LYS A 316 13.27 5.76 -23.14
CA LYS A 316 13.60 5.53 -24.55
C LYS A 316 14.36 6.73 -25.10
N LEU A 317 15.51 6.49 -25.72
CA LEU A 317 16.28 7.51 -26.43
C LEU A 317 15.82 7.64 -27.88
N SER A 318 15.94 8.85 -28.45
CA SER A 318 15.89 9.11 -29.89
C SER A 318 17.24 8.82 -30.56
N ASP A 319 17.26 8.85 -31.90
CA ASP A 319 18.49 8.72 -32.69
C ASP A 319 19.51 9.83 -32.39
N ASP A 320 19.05 11.02 -31.98
CA ASP A 320 19.88 12.14 -31.50
C ASP A 320 20.36 11.97 -30.04
N ASN A 321 20.18 10.79 -29.44
CA ASN A 321 20.53 10.47 -28.05
C ASN A 321 19.82 11.36 -27.01
N VAL A 322 18.53 11.63 -27.21
CA VAL A 322 17.70 12.40 -26.25
C VAL A 322 16.51 11.58 -25.75
N GLN A 323 16.22 11.63 -24.44
CA GLN A 323 15.13 10.89 -23.81
C GLN A 323 13.74 11.34 -24.28
N VAL A 324 13.10 10.53 -25.12
CA VAL A 324 11.72 10.70 -25.60
C VAL A 324 10.69 9.87 -24.83
N GLY A 325 11.12 9.08 -23.85
CA GLY A 325 10.27 8.28 -22.99
C GLY A 325 9.41 9.12 -22.04
N THR A 326 8.27 8.54 -21.63
CA THR A 326 7.26 9.24 -20.82
C THR A 326 7.67 9.47 -19.36
N CYS A 327 8.83 8.96 -18.94
CA CYS A 327 9.38 9.21 -17.61
C CYS A 327 9.57 10.71 -17.30
N THR A 328 9.77 11.52 -18.34
CA THR A 328 9.86 12.98 -18.25
C THR A 328 8.52 13.67 -17.94
N TRP A 329 7.38 12.99 -18.15
CA TRP A 329 6.02 13.56 -18.12
C TRP A 329 5.38 13.48 -16.73
N ARG A 330 6.16 13.64 -15.66
CA ARG A 330 5.77 13.35 -14.27
C ARG A 330 6.05 14.53 -13.35
N TRP A 331 5.35 14.60 -12.22
CA TRP A 331 5.57 15.60 -11.17
C TRP A 331 5.51 14.93 -9.79
N TYR A 332 6.63 14.36 -9.35
CA TYR A 332 6.68 13.46 -8.20
C TYR A 332 6.50 14.14 -6.84
N ASP A 333 6.51 15.47 -6.79
CA ASP A 333 6.21 16.23 -5.57
C ASP A 333 4.70 16.26 -5.22
N LYS A 334 3.81 15.70 -6.05
CA LYS A 334 2.33 15.78 -5.91
C LYS A 334 1.66 14.41 -6.17
N LEU A 335 0.40 14.27 -5.77
CA LEU A 335 -0.49 13.18 -6.19
C LEU A 335 -0.71 13.19 -7.71
N GLN A 336 -0.43 12.08 -8.37
CA GLN A 336 -0.57 11.89 -9.82
C GLN A 336 -1.51 10.72 -10.12
N LEU A 337 -2.56 10.98 -10.92
CA LEU A 337 -3.35 9.98 -11.61
C LEU A 337 -2.77 9.79 -13.01
N ILE A 338 -2.34 8.58 -13.33
CA ILE A 338 -1.71 8.24 -14.62
C ILE A 338 -2.68 7.36 -15.39
N VAL A 339 -2.97 7.70 -16.64
CA VAL A 339 -3.78 6.88 -17.56
C VAL A 339 -3.03 6.72 -18.87
N THR A 340 -2.80 5.47 -19.28
CA THR A 340 -2.06 5.10 -20.49
C THR A 340 -2.96 5.08 -21.73
N LYS A 341 -2.36 4.97 -22.92
CA LYS A 341 -3.06 4.96 -24.21
C LYS A 341 -4.03 3.78 -24.38
N ASN A 342 -3.69 2.62 -23.80
CA ASN A 342 -4.58 1.45 -23.71
C ASN A 342 -5.45 1.43 -22.43
N SER A 343 -5.66 2.60 -21.81
CA SER A 343 -6.52 2.77 -20.63
C SER A 343 -6.10 2.00 -19.38
N VAL A 344 -4.84 1.55 -19.23
CA VAL A 344 -4.33 1.14 -17.91
C VAL A 344 -4.21 2.39 -17.05
N ALA A 345 -4.70 2.33 -15.81
CA ALA A 345 -4.68 3.46 -14.89
C ALA A 345 -3.92 3.12 -13.62
N GLY A 346 -3.31 4.13 -13.00
CA GLY A 346 -2.58 3.99 -11.75
C GLY A 346 -2.39 5.32 -11.04
N VAL A 347 -1.94 5.27 -9.80
CA VAL A 347 -1.72 6.44 -8.94
C VAL A 347 -0.35 6.38 -8.31
N VAL A 348 0.34 7.53 -8.29
CA VAL A 348 1.66 7.75 -7.68
C VAL A 348 1.52 8.93 -6.71
N TRP A 349 2.02 8.81 -5.48
CA TRP A 349 1.87 9.86 -4.46
C TRP A 349 3.14 10.11 -3.64
N GLU A 350 3.20 11.28 -3.01
CA GLU A 350 4.33 11.68 -2.18
C GLU A 350 4.11 11.28 -0.72
N SER A 351 4.78 10.20 -0.30
CA SER A 351 4.58 9.56 1.01
C SER A 351 5.03 10.40 2.21
N MET A 352 5.84 11.44 2.02
CA MET A 352 6.18 12.36 3.12
C MET A 352 4.99 13.23 3.56
N ILE A 353 4.04 13.52 2.65
CA ILE A 353 2.91 14.43 2.90
C ILE A 353 1.56 13.71 2.97
N MET A 354 1.38 12.62 2.21
CA MET A 354 0.12 11.86 2.12
C MET A 354 0.19 10.52 2.86
N ASP A 355 -0.90 10.15 3.53
CA ASP A 355 -1.05 8.84 4.16
C ASP A 355 -1.63 7.82 3.16
N SER A 356 -0.95 6.69 3.00
CA SER A 356 -1.32 5.63 2.06
C SER A 356 -2.70 5.03 2.33
N THR A 357 -3.21 5.04 3.58
CA THR A 357 -4.56 4.50 3.87
C THR A 357 -5.66 5.42 3.35
N ALA A 358 -5.41 6.74 3.35
CA ALA A 358 -6.32 7.73 2.79
C ALA A 358 -6.29 7.70 1.25
N ILE A 359 -5.12 7.42 0.65
CA ILE A 359 -5.01 7.09 -0.78
C ILE A 359 -5.84 5.84 -1.10
N LEU A 360 -5.68 4.76 -0.33
CA LEU A 360 -6.40 3.50 -0.56
C LEU A 360 -7.92 3.66 -0.47
N ARG A 361 -8.42 4.44 0.51
CA ARG A 361 -9.84 4.83 0.58
C ARG A 361 -10.30 5.56 -0.67
N PHE A 362 -9.55 6.60 -1.06
CA PHE A 362 -9.85 7.41 -2.23
C PHE A 362 -9.96 6.55 -3.50
N ILE A 363 -9.01 5.64 -3.72
CA ILE A 363 -9.05 4.70 -4.85
C ILE A 363 -10.26 3.75 -4.79
N SER A 364 -10.55 3.19 -3.61
CA SER A 364 -11.72 2.32 -3.40
C SER A 364 -13.03 3.02 -3.78
N ASP A 365 -13.21 4.26 -3.33
CA ASP A 365 -14.44 5.02 -3.53
C ASP A 365 -14.63 5.45 -5.00
N ILE A 366 -13.56 5.91 -5.69
CA ILE A 366 -13.69 6.29 -7.10
C ILE A 366 -13.93 5.09 -8.02
N PHE A 367 -13.34 3.93 -7.73
CA PHE A 367 -13.60 2.69 -8.45
C PHE A 367 -15.04 2.21 -8.21
N THR A 368 -15.50 2.28 -6.95
CA THR A 368 -16.89 1.95 -6.61
C THR A 368 -17.89 2.86 -7.34
N ASP A 369 -17.63 4.17 -7.46
CA ASP A 369 -18.47 5.08 -8.27
C ASP A 369 -18.48 4.70 -9.76
N SER A 370 -17.34 4.24 -10.32
CA SER A 370 -17.29 3.70 -11.69
C SER A 370 -18.14 2.43 -11.86
N VAL A 371 -18.14 1.52 -10.88
CA VAL A 371 -19.00 0.32 -10.86
C VAL A 371 -20.48 0.71 -10.72
N LEU A 372 -20.81 1.66 -9.84
CA LEU A 372 -22.18 2.15 -9.66
C LEU A 372 -22.71 2.88 -10.90
N LYS A 373 -21.86 3.62 -11.64
CA LYS A 373 -22.20 4.18 -12.96
C LYS A 373 -22.57 3.08 -13.96
N LEU A 374 -21.85 1.95 -13.99
CA LEU A 374 -22.21 0.79 -14.82
C LEU A 374 -23.56 0.20 -14.41
N ALA A 375 -23.76 -0.06 -13.12
CA ALA A 375 -25.02 -0.59 -12.59
C ALA A 375 -26.21 0.34 -12.91
N LYS A 376 -26.05 1.67 -12.78
CA LYS A 376 -27.07 2.66 -13.15
C LYS A 376 -27.44 2.58 -14.63
N ASN A 377 -26.46 2.45 -15.52
CA ASN A 377 -26.71 2.36 -16.98
C ASN A 377 -27.42 1.05 -17.40
N ILE A 378 -27.39 0.01 -16.57
CA ILE A 378 -28.08 -1.27 -16.82
C ILE A 378 -29.46 -1.28 -16.14
N ASN A 379 -29.54 -0.89 -14.86
CA ASN A 379 -30.71 -1.08 -14.00
C ASN A 379 -31.59 0.18 -13.85
N GLY A 380 -31.11 1.35 -14.26
CA GLY A 380 -31.84 2.62 -14.21
C GLY A 380 -32.02 3.24 -12.81
N GLN A 381 -31.53 2.60 -11.76
CA GLN A 381 -31.61 3.11 -10.38
C GLN A 381 -30.43 4.04 -10.04
N GLU A 382 -30.70 5.13 -9.32
CA GLU A 382 -29.68 6.08 -8.90
C GLU A 382 -29.10 5.71 -7.53
N TYR A 383 -27.91 5.10 -7.55
CA TYR A 383 -27.05 4.93 -6.38
C TYR A 383 -25.80 5.77 -6.54
N THR A 384 -25.44 6.51 -5.49
CA THR A 384 -24.17 7.22 -5.36
C THR A 384 -23.57 6.88 -4.01
N LEU A 385 -22.25 6.69 -3.98
CA LEU A 385 -21.46 6.56 -2.74
C LEU A 385 -21.16 7.94 -2.13
N PHE A 386 -21.19 8.98 -2.97
CA PHE A 386 -20.86 10.36 -2.63
C PHE A 386 -22.11 11.19 -2.30
N ASP A 387 -21.87 12.37 -1.74
CA ASP A 387 -22.88 13.34 -1.34
C ASP A 387 -23.86 13.68 -2.49
N ASN A 388 -25.16 13.51 -2.22
CA ASN A 388 -26.25 13.77 -3.17
C ASN A 388 -26.33 15.24 -3.60
N ASN A 389 -25.75 16.17 -2.84
CA ASN A 389 -25.71 17.59 -3.17
C ASN A 389 -24.65 17.92 -4.25
N VAL A 390 -23.73 16.98 -4.55
CA VAL A 390 -22.72 17.16 -5.59
C VAL A 390 -23.40 17.13 -6.95
N SER A 391 -23.36 18.27 -7.64
CA SER A 391 -24.02 18.49 -8.92
C SER A 391 -23.05 19.03 -9.96
N PHE A 392 -23.41 18.85 -11.23
CA PHE A 392 -22.74 19.51 -12.34
C PHE A 392 -23.32 20.92 -12.54
N VAL A 393 -22.50 21.82 -13.08
CA VAL A 393 -22.94 23.16 -13.48
C VAL A 393 -23.94 23.08 -14.64
N ASP A 394 -24.89 24.04 -14.71
CA ASP A 394 -25.86 24.10 -15.80
C ASP A 394 -25.16 24.24 -17.17
N PRO A 395 -25.59 23.51 -18.23
CA PRO A 395 -24.99 23.61 -19.56
C PRO A 395 -25.00 25.00 -20.20
N SER A 396 -25.81 25.94 -19.69
CA SER A 396 -25.88 27.33 -20.17
C SER A 396 -24.85 28.27 -19.55
N GLU A 397 -24.17 27.88 -18.46
CA GLU A 397 -23.12 28.70 -17.84
C GLU A 397 -21.81 28.68 -18.67
N THR A 398 -21.07 29.79 -18.64
CA THR A 398 -19.79 29.90 -19.35
C THR A 398 -18.73 29.06 -18.62
N LYS A 399 -18.36 27.93 -19.22
CA LYS A 399 -17.37 26.99 -18.65
C LYS A 399 -15.93 27.50 -18.85
N PRO A 400 -15.01 27.20 -17.93
CA PRO A 400 -13.60 27.58 -18.07
C PRO A 400 -12.92 26.86 -19.23
N GLU A 401 -11.86 27.45 -19.78
CA GLU A 401 -11.04 26.81 -20.81
C GLU A 401 -9.80 26.15 -20.22
N LYS A 402 -9.20 25.21 -20.96
CA LYS A 402 -7.85 24.73 -20.66
C LYS A 402 -6.82 25.80 -21.02
N HIS A 403 -5.79 25.96 -20.20
CA HIS A 403 -4.70 26.89 -20.47
C HIS A 403 -3.35 26.15 -20.49
N LEU A 404 -2.60 26.30 -21.58
CA LEU A 404 -1.23 25.80 -21.68
C LEU A 404 -0.30 26.68 -20.83
N ILE A 405 0.47 26.07 -19.93
CA ILE A 405 1.50 26.76 -19.15
C ILE A 405 2.71 27.03 -20.05
N GLN A 406 2.93 28.31 -20.37
CA GLN A 406 4.12 28.77 -21.06
C GLN A 406 5.19 29.18 -20.04
N LEU A 407 6.33 28.48 -20.05
CA LEU A 407 7.42 28.69 -19.10
C LEU A 407 8.53 29.53 -19.72
N ASN A 408 8.98 30.56 -19.00
CA ASN A 408 10.20 31.27 -19.28
C ASN A 408 11.40 30.40 -18.88
N LYS A 409 12.09 29.82 -19.85
CA LYS A 409 13.20 28.88 -19.61
C LYS A 409 14.54 29.58 -19.83
N THR A 410 15.11 30.10 -18.74
CA THR A 410 16.48 30.65 -18.69
C THR A 410 17.50 29.58 -19.13
N ASN A 411 18.73 29.99 -19.45
CA ASN A 411 19.78 29.03 -19.83
C ASN A 411 20.07 28.06 -18.67
N GLU A 412 19.97 28.57 -17.44
CA GLU A 412 20.08 27.87 -16.18
C GLU A 412 18.98 26.81 -16.05
N VAL A 413 17.70 27.16 -16.25
CA VAL A 413 16.60 26.19 -16.31
C VAL A 413 16.86 25.13 -17.37
N GLN A 414 17.24 25.51 -18.60
CA GLN A 414 17.46 24.56 -19.71
C GLN A 414 18.59 23.57 -19.40
N ASN A 415 19.70 24.04 -18.84
CA ASN A 415 20.81 23.18 -18.39
C ASN A 415 20.37 22.20 -17.30
N ILE A 416 19.56 22.67 -16.34
CA ILE A 416 19.03 21.81 -15.26
C ILE A 416 18.03 20.79 -15.82
N ILE A 417 17.18 21.14 -16.80
CA ILE A 417 16.29 20.18 -17.48
C ILE A 417 17.12 19.04 -18.08
N HIS A 418 18.12 19.37 -18.92
CA HIS A 418 18.95 18.38 -19.59
C HIS A 418 19.66 17.44 -18.60
N LEU A 419 20.32 17.99 -17.58
CA LEU A 419 21.01 17.18 -16.56
C LEU A 419 20.05 16.35 -15.71
N SER A 420 18.80 16.79 -15.51
CA SER A 420 17.78 16.05 -14.76
C SER A 420 17.18 14.91 -15.58
N GLU A 421 16.97 15.15 -16.88
CA GLU A 421 16.54 14.15 -17.85
C GLU A 421 17.56 13.00 -17.94
N THR A 422 18.83 13.31 -18.19
CA THR A 422 19.89 12.28 -18.33
C THR A 422 20.05 11.48 -17.04
N ARG A 423 20.05 12.15 -15.88
CA ARG A 423 20.06 11.49 -14.57
C ARG A 423 18.86 10.56 -14.36
N LEU A 424 17.65 10.98 -14.76
CA LEU A 424 16.45 10.15 -14.63
C LEU A 424 16.52 8.91 -15.52
N ALA A 425 17.05 9.05 -16.74
CA ALA A 425 17.30 7.93 -17.64
C ALA A 425 18.24 6.90 -17.00
N ASP A 426 19.37 7.36 -16.45
CA ASP A 426 20.32 6.53 -15.70
C ASP A 426 19.64 5.84 -14.51
N LEU A 427 18.91 6.58 -13.67
CA LEU A 427 18.22 6.00 -12.51
C LEU A 427 17.24 4.89 -12.90
N ILE A 428 16.46 5.07 -13.96
CA ILE A 428 15.53 4.03 -14.45
C ILE A 428 16.29 2.80 -14.93
N ASN A 429 17.35 2.98 -15.72
CA ASN A 429 18.18 1.88 -16.23
C ASN A 429 18.92 1.09 -15.12
N GLN A 430 19.07 1.68 -13.93
CA GLN A 430 19.70 1.02 -12.78
C GLN A 430 18.74 0.13 -11.96
N HIS A 431 17.43 0.27 -12.16
CA HIS A 431 16.42 -0.46 -11.38
C HIS A 431 15.69 -1.52 -12.21
N GLU A 432 15.33 -2.62 -11.54
CA GLU A 432 14.55 -3.71 -12.12
C GLU A 432 13.28 -3.95 -11.31
N TYR A 433 12.18 -4.19 -12.01
CA TYR A 433 10.89 -4.59 -11.45
C TYR A 433 10.57 -6.04 -11.83
N LYS A 434 10.05 -6.82 -10.88
CA LYS A 434 9.42 -8.13 -11.12
C LYS A 434 8.09 -8.22 -10.40
N THR A 435 7.22 -9.09 -10.89
CA THR A 435 5.96 -9.44 -10.24
C THR A 435 5.80 -10.95 -10.15
N LEU A 436 5.07 -11.43 -9.15
CA LEU A 436 4.76 -12.83 -8.91
C LEU A 436 3.35 -12.98 -8.34
N ASN A 437 2.58 -13.93 -8.89
CA ASN A 437 1.26 -14.30 -8.39
C ASN A 437 1.34 -15.67 -7.71
N ILE A 438 1.21 -15.71 -6.39
CA ILE A 438 1.23 -16.95 -5.59
C ILE A 438 -0.20 -17.35 -5.25
N LYS A 439 -0.61 -18.58 -5.54
CA LYS A 439 -1.87 -19.12 -5.00
C LYS A 439 -1.69 -19.52 -3.54
N LEU A 440 -2.34 -18.84 -2.61
CA LEU A 440 -2.27 -19.09 -1.17
C LEU A 440 -3.68 -18.91 -0.59
N ASP A 441 -4.21 -19.99 -0.01
CA ASP A 441 -5.56 -20.07 0.52
C ASP A 441 -5.55 -19.59 1.98
N SER A 442 -6.16 -18.44 2.25
CA SER A 442 -6.20 -17.84 3.59
C SER A 442 -6.99 -18.69 4.59
N HIS A 443 -7.96 -19.49 4.14
CA HIS A 443 -8.68 -20.45 5.00
C HIS A 443 -7.84 -21.69 5.34
N LEU A 444 -6.80 -21.99 4.56
CA LEU A 444 -5.85 -23.03 4.92
C LEU A 444 -4.83 -22.52 5.95
N THR A 445 -4.39 -21.26 5.87
CA THR A 445 -3.41 -20.70 6.82
C THR A 445 -4.04 -20.38 8.17
N SER A 446 -5.28 -19.88 8.19
CA SER A 446 -6.02 -19.59 9.44
C SER A 446 -6.28 -20.84 10.29
N LYS A 447 -6.46 -22.02 9.68
CA LYS A 447 -6.54 -23.32 10.41
C LYS A 447 -5.30 -23.66 11.25
N PHE A 448 -4.18 -22.98 11.03
CA PHE A 448 -2.95 -23.12 11.81
C PHE A 448 -2.64 -21.87 12.65
N ASN A 449 -3.57 -20.92 12.72
CA ASN A 449 -3.43 -19.58 13.31
C ASN A 449 -2.25 -18.82 12.69
N LEU A 450 -2.12 -18.85 11.36
CA LEU A 450 -1.11 -18.11 10.61
C LEU A 450 -1.78 -17.06 9.73
N SER A 451 -1.53 -15.78 10.04
CA SER A 451 -1.89 -14.69 9.13
C SER A 451 -1.06 -14.77 7.84
N VAL A 452 -1.69 -14.48 6.70
CA VAL A 452 -0.98 -14.45 5.42
C VAL A 452 0.11 -13.38 5.41
N ASP A 453 -0.13 -12.26 6.10
CA ASP A 453 0.80 -11.15 6.27
C ASP A 453 2.10 -11.60 6.97
N SER A 454 2.01 -12.27 8.13
CA SER A 454 3.17 -12.85 8.81
C SER A 454 3.88 -13.91 7.95
N ILE A 455 3.13 -14.73 7.18
CA ILE A 455 3.74 -15.69 6.24
C ILE A 455 4.58 -14.99 5.18
N MET A 456 4.12 -13.86 4.62
CA MET A 456 4.88 -13.08 3.64
C MET A 456 6.12 -12.46 4.29
N GLN A 457 5.95 -11.70 5.38
CA GLN A 457 7.05 -11.01 6.07
C GLN A 457 8.17 -11.97 6.49
N ILE A 458 7.83 -13.09 7.14
CA ILE A 458 8.82 -14.09 7.58
C ILE A 458 9.39 -14.87 6.39
N GLY A 459 8.59 -15.14 5.35
CA GLY A 459 9.05 -15.77 4.12
C GLY A 459 10.13 -14.95 3.39
N PHE A 460 10.01 -13.62 3.36
CA PHE A 460 11.03 -12.74 2.78
C PHE A 460 12.34 -12.74 3.58
N GLN A 461 12.28 -12.85 4.91
CA GLN A 461 13.48 -13.02 5.75
C GLN A 461 14.24 -14.30 5.40
N ILE A 462 13.53 -15.42 5.26
CA ILE A 462 14.11 -16.71 4.87
C ILE A 462 14.71 -16.64 3.47
N ALA A 463 14.01 -16.03 2.51
CA ALA A 463 14.50 -15.88 1.13
C ALA A 463 15.78 -15.03 1.05
N ASN A 464 15.81 -13.91 1.79
CA ASN A 464 16.98 -13.04 1.88
C ASN A 464 18.19 -13.77 2.47
N TYR A 465 18.01 -14.44 3.61
CA TYR A 465 19.10 -15.16 4.26
C TYR A 465 19.59 -16.36 3.43
N SER A 466 18.69 -17.07 2.76
CA SER A 466 19.02 -18.20 1.87
C SER A 466 19.89 -17.81 0.67
N LEU A 467 19.83 -16.54 0.23
CA LEU A 467 20.65 -16.02 -0.88
C LEU A 467 21.90 -15.26 -0.45
N TYR A 468 21.82 -14.49 0.64
CA TYR A 468 22.88 -13.55 1.04
C TYR A 468 23.59 -13.93 2.34
N GLY A 469 23.13 -14.96 3.06
CA GLY A 469 23.77 -15.50 4.26
C GLY A 469 23.85 -14.54 5.44
N ARG A 470 23.10 -13.43 5.43
CA ARG A 470 23.13 -12.40 6.47
C ARG A 470 21.74 -11.84 6.79
N MET A 471 21.57 -11.42 8.03
CA MET A 471 20.45 -10.59 8.46
C MET A 471 20.58 -9.18 7.88
N VAL A 472 19.43 -8.52 7.71
CA VAL A 472 19.32 -7.18 7.13
C VAL A 472 18.26 -6.38 7.88
N ASN A 473 18.38 -5.06 7.90
CA ASN A 473 17.30 -4.22 8.44
C ASN A 473 16.09 -4.29 7.51
N THR A 474 14.95 -4.70 8.08
CA THR A 474 13.67 -4.83 7.40
C THR A 474 12.65 -3.97 8.12
N LEU A 475 11.99 -3.07 7.40
CA LEU A 475 10.92 -2.24 7.97
C LEU A 475 9.58 -2.49 7.26
N GLU A 476 8.51 -2.53 8.05
CA GLU A 476 7.12 -2.50 7.58
C GLU A 476 6.37 -1.27 8.14
N PRO A 477 5.60 -0.53 7.31
CA PRO A 477 4.81 0.61 7.75
C PRO A 477 3.41 0.24 8.27
N ILE A 478 3.15 0.54 9.55
CA ILE A 478 1.89 0.24 10.25
C ILE A 478 1.08 1.52 10.47
N THR A 479 -0.20 1.53 10.05
CA THR A 479 -1.07 2.68 10.31
C THR A 479 -1.46 2.78 11.79
N THR A 480 -1.37 3.99 12.35
CA THR A 480 -1.74 4.26 13.74
C THR A 480 -3.14 4.88 13.87
N ARG A 481 -3.92 5.00 12.78
CA ARG A 481 -5.16 5.83 12.65
C ARG A 481 -6.27 5.64 13.70
N LYS A 482 -6.14 4.68 14.63
CA LYS A 482 -6.92 4.62 15.88
C LYS A 482 -6.69 5.84 16.78
N PHE A 483 -5.57 6.56 16.62
CA PHE A 483 -5.27 7.79 17.36
C PHE A 483 -5.62 9.06 16.56
N ARG A 484 -5.93 10.13 17.28
CA ARG A 484 -6.24 11.45 16.71
C ARG A 484 -5.04 12.01 15.93
N ASP A 485 -5.31 12.49 14.71
CA ASP A 485 -4.36 13.21 13.85
C ASP A 485 -3.00 12.51 13.62
N CYS A 486 -2.96 11.18 13.75
CA CYS A 486 -1.72 10.40 13.64
C CYS A 486 -1.52 9.85 12.21
N ARG A 487 -0.39 9.17 12.00
CA ARG A 487 0.08 8.74 10.67
C ARG A 487 0.45 7.24 10.66
N THR A 488 1.75 6.95 10.73
CA THR A 488 2.33 5.63 10.49
C THR A 488 3.51 5.40 11.43
N GLU A 489 3.55 4.24 12.09
CA GLU A 489 4.69 3.71 12.84
C GLU A 489 5.48 2.73 11.94
N LEU A 490 6.78 2.51 12.18
CA LEU A 490 7.56 1.48 11.48
C LEU A 490 7.94 0.36 12.43
N ILE A 491 7.68 -0.89 12.04
CA ILE A 491 8.14 -2.07 12.78
C ILE A 491 9.40 -2.67 12.13
N PRO A 492 10.48 -2.88 12.89
CA PRO A 492 11.58 -3.73 12.46
C PRO A 492 11.23 -5.21 12.63
N ILE A 493 11.28 -5.95 11.53
CA ILE A 493 10.92 -7.37 11.49
C ILE A 493 12.03 -8.24 12.11
N GLN A 494 13.29 -7.86 11.93
CA GLN A 494 14.42 -8.65 12.42
C GLN A 494 14.49 -8.67 13.96
N ASN A 495 14.69 -9.87 14.50
CA ASN A 495 14.97 -10.12 15.92
C ASN A 495 15.77 -11.44 16.04
N GLU A 496 16.12 -11.84 17.25
CA GLU A 496 16.91 -13.06 17.52
C GLU A 496 16.20 -14.34 17.04
N PHE A 497 14.89 -14.47 17.26
CA PHE A 497 14.12 -15.64 16.82
C PHE A 497 14.08 -15.76 15.29
N ILE A 498 13.98 -14.64 14.57
CA ILE A 498 14.12 -14.61 13.10
C ILE A 498 15.51 -15.06 12.68
N SER A 499 16.57 -14.54 13.33
CA SER A 499 17.96 -14.97 13.09
C SER A 499 18.11 -16.48 13.21
N ASP A 500 17.52 -17.08 14.23
CA ASP A 500 17.63 -18.51 14.51
C ASP A 500 16.80 -19.33 13.54
N LEU A 501 15.58 -18.89 13.20
CA LEU A 501 14.75 -19.48 12.17
C LEU A 501 15.46 -19.52 10.81
N VAL A 502 16.01 -18.40 10.33
CA VAL A 502 16.61 -18.37 8.99
C VAL A 502 17.89 -19.20 8.92
N LYS A 503 18.66 -19.27 10.01
CA LYS A 503 19.80 -20.19 10.16
C LYS A 503 19.34 -21.64 10.13
N LEU A 504 18.31 -22.00 10.87
CA LEU A 504 17.72 -23.35 10.90
C LEU A 504 17.19 -23.76 9.52
N TYR A 505 16.51 -22.83 8.82
CA TYR A 505 15.80 -23.13 7.58
C TYR A 505 16.73 -23.59 6.45
N ILE A 506 17.96 -23.07 6.40
CA ILE A 506 18.99 -23.46 5.41
C ILE A 506 19.72 -24.78 5.73
N THR A 507 19.50 -25.39 6.90
CA THR A 507 20.10 -26.69 7.27
C THR A 507 19.28 -27.89 6.76
N SER A 508 19.77 -29.11 7.00
CA SER A 508 19.03 -30.35 6.82
C SER A 508 18.13 -30.73 8.02
N ALA A 509 17.76 -29.77 8.88
CA ALA A 509 16.83 -29.98 10.00
C ALA A 509 15.44 -30.43 9.53
N ASP A 510 14.67 -31.02 10.46
CA ASP A 510 13.38 -31.62 10.15
C ASP A 510 12.31 -30.60 9.74
N ALA A 511 11.36 -31.05 8.91
CA ALA A 511 10.27 -30.24 8.41
C ALA A 511 9.27 -29.81 9.51
N SER A 512 9.20 -30.51 10.65
CA SER A 512 8.45 -30.01 11.81
C SER A 512 9.21 -28.93 12.54
N GLU A 513 10.47 -29.16 12.88
CA GLU A 513 11.30 -28.20 13.62
C GLU A 513 11.34 -26.82 12.93
N LYS A 514 11.53 -26.82 11.60
CA LYS A 514 11.45 -25.59 10.79
C LYS A 514 10.07 -24.93 10.81
N PHE A 515 8.99 -25.71 10.80
CA PHE A 515 7.62 -25.18 10.84
C PHE A 515 7.27 -24.60 12.21
N ASP A 516 7.67 -25.27 13.29
CA ASP A 516 7.36 -24.85 14.67
C ASP A 516 8.13 -23.56 15.01
N ALA A 517 9.39 -23.44 14.56
CA ALA A 517 10.16 -22.19 14.61
C ALA A 517 9.55 -21.08 13.72
N PHE A 518 9.07 -21.42 12.52
CA PHE A 518 8.40 -20.49 11.61
C PHE A 518 7.11 -19.92 12.22
N LYS A 519 6.25 -20.79 12.77
CA LYS A 519 5.01 -20.38 13.44
C LYS A 519 5.30 -19.43 14.60
N LYS A 520 6.24 -19.78 15.49
CA LYS A 520 6.65 -18.90 16.60
C LYS A 520 7.08 -17.51 16.12
N CYS A 521 7.77 -17.43 14.98
CA CYS A 521 8.17 -16.14 14.40
C CYS A 521 6.98 -15.36 13.83
N CYS A 522 6.00 -16.04 13.23
CA CYS A 522 4.74 -15.43 12.81
C CYS A 522 3.93 -14.90 14.01
N ASP A 523 3.88 -15.64 15.12
CA ASP A 523 3.19 -15.21 16.35
C ASP A 523 3.85 -13.94 16.94
N ILE A 524 5.18 -13.88 16.96
CA ILE A 524 5.96 -12.69 17.38
C ILE A 524 5.68 -11.50 16.45
N HIS A 525 5.69 -11.72 15.13
CA HIS A 525 5.39 -10.68 14.15
C HIS A 525 3.99 -10.08 14.35
N THR A 526 2.98 -10.94 14.46
CA THR A 526 1.59 -10.56 14.76
C THR A 526 1.53 -9.69 16.02
N LYS A 527 2.23 -10.08 17.11
CA LYS A 527 2.31 -9.26 18.33
C LYS A 527 2.98 -7.90 18.11
N GLN A 528 4.13 -7.84 17.43
CA GLN A 528 4.83 -6.58 17.12
C GLN A 528 3.94 -5.62 16.32
N TYR A 529 3.22 -6.16 15.33
CA TYR A 529 2.25 -5.44 14.53
C TYR A 529 1.13 -4.84 15.41
N HIS A 530 0.56 -5.59 16.36
CA HIS A 530 -0.48 -5.08 17.27
C HIS A 530 0.05 -4.04 18.26
N ASP A 531 1.22 -4.25 18.85
CA ASP A 531 1.85 -3.28 19.75
C ASP A 531 2.12 -1.94 19.02
N ALA A 532 2.51 -1.97 17.74
CA ALA A 532 2.63 -0.77 16.90
C ALA A 532 1.27 -0.10 16.61
N MET A 533 0.22 -0.86 16.28
CA MET A 533 -1.13 -0.31 16.07
C MET A 533 -1.67 0.46 17.29
N VAL A 534 -1.27 0.08 18.51
CA VAL A 534 -1.67 0.74 19.76
C VAL A 534 -0.62 1.72 20.28
N GLY A 535 0.30 2.17 19.42
CA GLY A 535 1.21 3.27 19.71
C GLY A 535 2.38 2.93 20.65
N LYS A 536 2.74 1.65 20.80
CA LYS A 536 3.91 1.21 21.57
C LYS A 536 5.18 1.04 20.71
N GLY A 537 5.11 1.32 19.41
CA GLY A 537 6.28 1.30 18.53
C GLY A 537 7.34 2.31 18.97
N PHE A 538 8.60 2.05 18.62
CA PHE A 538 9.73 2.83 19.12
C PHE A 538 10.38 3.74 18.08
N GLU A 539 10.19 3.47 16.78
CA GLU A 539 10.95 4.12 15.71
C GLU A 539 10.57 5.60 15.62
N ARG A 540 9.27 5.90 15.57
CA ARG A 540 8.79 7.29 15.49
C ARG A 540 9.15 8.09 16.73
N HIS A 541 9.16 7.45 17.89
CA HIS A 541 9.58 8.08 19.13
C HIS A 541 11.08 8.42 19.13
N LEU A 542 11.94 7.47 18.74
CA LEU A 542 13.39 7.67 18.65
C LEU A 542 13.74 8.75 17.62
N ILE A 543 13.12 8.73 16.43
CA ILE A 543 13.30 9.77 15.41
C ILE A 543 12.85 11.14 15.94
N THR A 544 11.73 11.21 16.66
CA THR A 544 11.24 12.47 17.23
C THR A 544 12.26 13.07 18.19
N ILE A 545 12.86 12.26 19.07
CA ILE A 545 13.96 12.71 19.95
C ILE A 545 15.14 13.24 19.11
N VAL A 546 15.58 12.49 18.09
CA VAL A 546 16.66 12.91 17.18
C VAL A 546 16.35 14.24 16.49
N GLN A 547 15.11 14.47 16.07
CA GLN A 547 14.68 15.72 15.42
C GLN A 547 14.69 16.91 16.39
N VAL A 548 14.22 16.74 17.63
CA VAL A 548 14.28 17.77 18.68
C VAL A 548 15.73 18.20 18.96
N LEU A 549 16.67 17.25 18.92
CA LEU A 549 18.09 17.52 19.16
C LEU A 549 18.80 18.13 17.92
N ARG A 550 18.34 17.81 16.70
CA ARG A 550 18.97 18.28 15.44
C ARG A 550 18.44 19.62 14.93
N ASP A 551 17.17 19.98 15.18
CA ASP A 551 16.57 21.26 14.74
C ASP A 551 16.26 22.19 15.93
N PRO A 552 17.03 23.29 16.12
CA PRO A 552 16.76 24.28 17.16
C PRO A 552 15.35 24.89 17.13
N LYS A 553 14.68 24.94 15.97
CA LYS A 553 13.30 25.44 15.87
C LYS A 553 12.31 24.49 16.53
N VAL A 554 12.57 23.19 16.47
CA VAL A 554 11.74 22.17 17.14
C VAL A 554 11.91 22.27 18.65
N ALA A 555 13.16 22.36 19.13
CA ALA A 555 13.44 22.58 20.55
C ALA A 555 12.83 23.90 21.06
N GLN A 556 12.96 25.00 20.30
CA GLN A 556 12.34 26.29 20.61
C GLN A 556 10.81 26.16 20.69
N ARG A 557 10.16 25.53 19.71
CA ARG A 557 8.71 25.31 19.72
C ARG A 557 8.27 24.51 20.95
N LEU A 558 8.98 23.45 21.33
CA LEU A 558 8.68 22.69 22.55
C LEU A 558 8.88 23.50 23.83
N ASN A 559 9.81 24.47 23.85
CA ASN A 559 10.01 25.40 24.97
C ASN A 559 8.89 26.46 25.05
N GLU A 560 8.43 26.96 23.90
CA GLU A 560 7.31 27.91 23.82
C GLU A 560 5.99 27.25 24.27
N ILE A 561 5.76 26.00 23.87
CA ILE A 561 4.57 25.24 24.26
C ILE A 561 4.63 24.84 25.75
N ASN A 562 5.80 24.43 26.25
CA ASN A 562 6.01 23.99 27.64
C ASN A 562 6.82 25.01 28.44
N SER A 563 6.37 26.26 28.48
CA SER A 563 7.01 27.34 29.25
C SER A 563 7.14 27.06 30.75
N GLU A 564 6.38 26.11 31.28
CA GLU A 564 6.44 25.62 32.66
C GLU A 564 7.61 24.65 32.95
N LEU A 565 8.21 24.06 31.92
CA LEU A 565 9.35 23.14 32.05
C LEU A 565 10.69 23.87 31.92
N LYS A 566 11.77 23.21 32.34
CA LYS A 566 13.12 23.71 32.10
C LYS A 566 13.38 23.72 30.59
N PRO A 567 13.82 24.82 29.97
CA PRO A 567 13.98 24.88 28.53
C PRO A 567 15.05 23.89 28.02
N ILE A 568 14.71 23.17 26.96
CA ILE A 568 15.65 22.40 26.13
C ILE A 568 16.70 23.39 25.58
N PRO A 569 18.00 23.22 25.87
CA PRO A 569 19.04 24.12 25.40
C PRO A 569 19.23 24.01 23.88
N ASP A 570 19.67 25.11 23.25
CA ASP A 570 20.05 25.12 21.84
C ASP A 570 21.37 24.36 21.62
N LEU A 571 21.28 23.18 21.02
CA LEU A 571 22.41 22.26 20.83
C LEU A 571 23.37 22.69 19.72
N THR A 572 23.02 23.68 18.89
CA THR A 572 24.01 24.31 18.00
C THR A 572 25.00 25.19 18.77
N LYS A 573 24.66 25.56 20.01
CA LYS A 573 25.48 26.41 20.90
C LYS A 573 26.10 25.64 22.07
N VAL A 574 25.62 24.44 22.35
CA VAL A 574 26.12 23.57 23.44
C VAL A 574 26.60 22.26 22.83
N ASN A 575 27.89 21.95 22.98
CA ASN A 575 28.49 20.71 22.48
C ASN A 575 28.02 19.50 23.31
N VAL A 576 26.78 19.07 23.11
CA VAL A 576 26.20 17.89 23.77
C VAL A 576 26.52 16.65 22.95
N PHE A 577 27.26 15.74 23.58
CA PHE A 577 27.51 14.42 23.05
C PHE A 577 26.47 13.46 23.63
N VAL A 578 25.74 12.75 22.75
CA VAL A 578 24.87 11.62 23.13
C VAL A 578 25.39 10.43 22.32
N PRO A 579 26.22 9.55 22.90
CA PRO A 579 26.97 8.54 22.14
C PRO A 579 26.05 7.70 21.24
N LEU A 580 24.96 7.18 21.82
CA LEU A 580 23.98 6.35 21.12
C LEU A 580 23.48 6.99 19.81
N LEU A 581 23.11 8.27 19.85
CA LEU A 581 22.52 8.97 18.68
C LEU A 581 23.57 9.44 17.65
N LEU A 582 24.85 9.29 17.98
CA LEU A 582 25.99 9.54 17.09
C LEU A 582 26.64 8.23 16.62
N ASN A 583 26.23 7.08 17.17
CA ASN A 583 26.73 5.77 16.78
C ASN A 583 26.20 5.40 15.38
N PRO A 584 27.08 5.12 14.39
CA PRO A 584 26.68 4.71 13.04
C PRO A 584 25.84 3.43 12.99
N ILE A 585 25.79 2.66 14.08
CA ILE A 585 24.86 1.53 14.23
C ILE A 585 23.39 1.98 14.16
N ILE A 586 23.04 3.16 14.69
CA ILE A 586 21.66 3.67 14.62
C ILE A 586 21.27 3.99 13.18
N ASP A 587 22.21 4.45 12.33
CA ASP A 587 21.96 4.67 10.91
C ASP A 587 21.56 3.37 10.18
N LYS A 588 21.91 2.17 10.69
CA LYS A 588 21.44 0.89 10.14
C LYS A 588 19.91 0.77 10.18
N LEU A 589 19.23 1.41 11.14
CA LEU A 589 17.75 1.40 11.25
C LEU A 589 17.08 2.34 10.26
N SER A 590 17.65 3.52 10.01
CA SER A 590 17.11 4.49 9.03
C SER A 590 17.35 4.09 7.57
N ASN A 591 18.05 2.98 7.33
CA ASN A 591 18.43 2.48 6.01
C ASN A 591 17.95 1.03 5.82
N PRO A 592 16.64 0.77 5.64
CA PRO A 592 16.13 -0.58 5.45
C PRO A 592 16.55 -1.15 4.09
N GLU A 593 17.24 -2.30 4.12
CA GLU A 593 17.55 -3.05 2.91
C GLU A 593 16.35 -3.85 2.39
N LEU A 594 15.38 -4.14 3.26
CA LEU A 594 14.07 -4.66 2.87
C LEU A 594 13.02 -3.68 3.36
N LEU A 595 12.45 -2.90 2.45
CA LEU A 595 11.21 -2.16 2.73
C LEU A 595 10.07 -3.02 2.22
N ILE A 596 9.24 -3.53 3.13
CA ILE A 596 8.17 -4.48 2.80
C ILE A 596 6.84 -3.89 3.25
N SER A 597 5.85 -3.88 2.38
CA SER A 597 4.51 -3.40 2.70
C SER A 597 3.47 -4.23 1.94
N ASN A 598 2.47 -4.68 2.65
CA ASN A 598 1.16 -4.98 2.09
C ASN A 598 0.44 -3.67 1.72
N CYS A 599 -0.48 -3.65 0.75
CA CYS A 599 -1.51 -2.61 0.55
C CYS A 599 -2.56 -3.07 -0.46
N GLY A 600 -3.64 -3.72 0.01
CA GLY A 600 -4.66 -4.34 -0.85
C GLY A 600 -6.08 -3.78 -0.69
N ASN A 601 -6.82 -3.73 -1.81
CA ASN A 601 -8.29 -3.70 -1.85
C ASN A 601 -8.79 -4.20 -3.23
N PRO A 602 -10.11 -4.45 -3.43
CA PRO A 602 -10.63 -4.95 -4.71
C PRO A 602 -10.61 -3.97 -5.90
N ALA A 603 -10.20 -2.72 -5.70
CA ALA A 603 -10.01 -1.73 -6.77
C ALA A 603 -8.58 -1.73 -7.34
N LEU A 604 -7.71 -2.62 -6.84
CA LEU A 604 -6.28 -2.67 -7.15
C LEU A 604 -5.86 -3.98 -7.79
N LEU A 605 -5.17 -3.86 -8.92
CA LEU A 605 -4.50 -4.97 -9.59
C LEU A 605 -3.14 -5.24 -8.96
N MET A 606 -2.37 -4.20 -8.63
CA MET A 606 -1.02 -4.29 -8.05
C MET A 606 -0.69 -3.08 -7.17
N PHE A 607 0.15 -3.33 -6.17
CA PHE A 607 0.80 -2.32 -5.35
C PHE A 607 2.33 -2.50 -5.45
N GLY A 608 3.07 -1.39 -5.42
CA GLY A 608 4.52 -1.44 -5.36
C GLY A 608 5.15 -0.22 -4.70
N ILE A 609 6.36 -0.44 -4.19
CA ILE A 609 7.20 0.56 -3.54
C ILE A 609 8.65 0.45 -4.07
N PRO A 610 9.36 1.57 -4.28
CA PRO A 610 10.77 1.55 -4.59
C PRO A 610 11.61 1.11 -3.37
N PRO A 611 12.86 0.63 -3.56
CA PRO A 611 13.77 0.35 -2.46
C PRO A 611 14.15 1.63 -1.71
N ALA A 612 14.34 1.54 -0.39
CA ALA A 612 14.77 2.69 0.43
C ALA A 612 16.26 3.02 0.29
N VAL A 613 17.07 2.04 -0.11
CA VAL A 613 18.53 2.14 -0.28
C VAL A 613 18.98 1.40 -1.53
N ASP A 614 20.11 1.83 -2.10
CA ASP A 614 20.68 1.26 -3.34
C ASP A 614 20.92 -0.25 -3.31
N GLN A 615 21.22 -0.84 -2.15
CA GLN A 615 21.45 -2.28 -2.01
C GLN A 615 20.20 -3.04 -1.54
N GLY A 616 19.04 -2.38 -1.55
CA GLY A 616 17.80 -2.91 -0.99
C GLY A 616 16.81 -3.47 -2.01
N PHE A 617 15.70 -3.98 -1.48
CA PHE A 617 14.48 -4.30 -2.21
C PHE A 617 13.32 -3.49 -1.62
N GLY A 618 12.49 -2.92 -2.49
CA GLY A 618 11.14 -2.47 -2.17
C GLY A 618 10.15 -3.55 -2.57
N ILE A 619 9.33 -4.03 -1.65
CA ILE A 619 8.42 -5.16 -1.85
C ILE A 619 7.00 -4.72 -1.48
N GLY A 620 6.16 -4.50 -2.50
CA GLY A 620 4.73 -4.29 -2.33
C GLY A 620 3.96 -5.59 -2.57
N TYR A 621 2.95 -5.90 -1.76
CA TYR A 621 2.04 -7.01 -2.06
C TYR A 621 0.57 -6.71 -1.75
N ILE A 622 -0.32 -7.48 -2.38
CA ILE A 622 -1.77 -7.47 -2.19
C ILE A 622 -2.19 -8.88 -1.78
N ILE A 623 -2.84 -9.01 -0.64
CA ILE A 623 -3.50 -10.25 -0.22
C ILE A 623 -4.91 -10.30 -0.80
N HIS A 624 -5.28 -11.43 -1.39
CA HIS A 624 -6.65 -11.84 -1.67
C HIS A 624 -6.93 -13.18 -0.96
N SER A 625 -8.17 -13.67 -1.01
CA SER A 625 -8.58 -14.93 -0.36
C SER A 625 -7.88 -16.18 -0.92
N ASP A 626 -7.60 -16.24 -2.23
CA ASP A 626 -7.02 -17.41 -2.90
C ASP A 626 -5.57 -17.21 -3.42
N LYS A 627 -5.09 -15.96 -3.42
CA LYS A 627 -3.81 -15.55 -4.01
C LYS A 627 -3.18 -14.35 -3.30
N VAL A 628 -1.87 -14.22 -3.44
CA VAL A 628 -1.10 -13.00 -3.13
C VAL A 628 -0.42 -12.52 -4.41
N ILE A 629 -0.59 -11.24 -4.73
CA ILE A 629 0.08 -10.55 -5.84
C ILE A 629 1.25 -9.77 -5.27
N ILE A 630 2.46 -9.97 -5.79
CA ILE A 630 3.69 -9.40 -5.26
C ILE A 630 4.39 -8.61 -6.35
N THR A 631 4.84 -7.40 -6.02
CA THR A 631 5.70 -6.53 -6.84
C THR A 631 6.98 -6.26 -6.09
N ILE A 632 8.13 -6.48 -6.73
CA ILE A 632 9.45 -6.23 -6.15
C ILE A 632 10.26 -5.32 -7.07
N CYS A 633 10.88 -4.30 -6.48
CA CYS A 633 11.78 -3.36 -7.12
C CYS A 633 13.16 -3.39 -6.44
N SER A 634 14.24 -3.34 -7.21
CA SER A 634 15.59 -3.16 -6.66
C SER A 634 16.55 -2.52 -7.67
N LYS A 635 17.65 -1.98 -7.16
CA LYS A 635 18.72 -1.38 -7.96
C LYS A 635 19.86 -2.39 -8.11
N HIS A 636 20.15 -2.84 -9.34
CA HIS A 636 21.22 -3.80 -9.66
C HIS A 636 21.31 -5.11 -8.84
N ARG A 637 20.20 -5.60 -8.26
CA ARG A 637 20.18 -6.86 -7.49
C ARG A 637 19.61 -8.01 -8.31
N GLN A 638 19.76 -9.25 -7.84
CA GLN A 638 19.26 -10.45 -8.53
C GLN A 638 17.75 -10.63 -8.26
N THR A 639 16.91 -9.69 -8.74
CA THR A 639 15.48 -9.58 -8.39
C THR A 639 14.69 -10.85 -8.68
N SER A 640 14.84 -11.42 -9.89
CA SER A 640 14.21 -12.70 -10.25
C SER A 640 14.62 -13.81 -9.29
N ARG A 641 15.92 -13.98 -9.01
CA ARG A 641 16.41 -15.06 -8.13
C ARG A 641 15.92 -14.92 -6.70
N PHE A 642 15.78 -13.70 -6.19
CA PHE A 642 15.17 -13.42 -4.89
C PHE A 642 13.72 -13.90 -4.86
N LEU A 643 12.95 -13.54 -5.89
CA LEU A 643 11.54 -13.88 -6.03
C LEU A 643 11.33 -15.39 -6.24
N ASP A 644 12.19 -16.06 -7.00
CA ASP A 644 12.19 -17.51 -7.20
C ASP A 644 12.51 -18.27 -5.89
N THR A 645 13.46 -17.76 -5.11
CA THR A 645 13.83 -18.34 -3.81
C THR A 645 12.68 -18.18 -2.81
N PHE A 646 12.06 -17.00 -2.77
CA PHE A 646 10.86 -16.76 -1.98
C PHE A 646 9.70 -17.66 -2.39
N HIS A 647 9.42 -17.78 -3.70
CA HIS A 647 8.38 -18.67 -4.22
C HIS A 647 8.59 -20.12 -3.76
N ARG A 648 9.84 -20.60 -3.74
CA ARG A 648 10.19 -21.93 -3.21
C ARG A 648 9.92 -22.07 -1.71
N VAL A 649 10.29 -21.08 -0.89
CA VAL A 649 10.00 -21.06 0.55
C VAL A 649 8.49 -21.17 0.81
N ILE A 650 7.68 -20.37 0.09
CA ILE A 650 6.22 -20.39 0.23
C ILE A 650 5.61 -21.69 -0.31
N HIS A 651 6.16 -22.26 -1.39
CA HIS A 651 5.77 -23.58 -1.89
C HIS A 651 6.00 -24.67 -0.84
N ASP A 652 7.18 -24.72 -0.24
CA ASP A 652 7.56 -25.76 0.71
C ASP A 652 6.75 -25.64 2.01
N LEU A 653 6.47 -24.42 2.47
CA LEU A 653 5.50 -24.14 3.55
C LEU A 653 4.10 -24.67 3.20
N LYS A 654 3.61 -24.40 1.98
CA LYS A 654 2.27 -24.81 1.52
C LYS A 654 2.14 -26.34 1.43
N VAL A 655 3.20 -27.05 1.04
CA VAL A 655 3.24 -28.52 1.06
C VAL A 655 3.15 -29.05 2.50
N ASN A 656 3.90 -28.45 3.43
CA ASN A 656 3.86 -28.80 4.87
C ASN A 656 2.46 -28.57 5.48
N LEU A 657 1.88 -27.39 5.27
CA LEU A 657 0.52 -27.04 5.73
C LEU A 657 -0.54 -28.01 5.18
N LYS A 658 -0.47 -28.37 3.89
CA LYS A 658 -1.38 -29.38 3.31
C LYS A 658 -1.20 -30.75 3.94
N SER A 659 0.02 -31.23 4.09
CA SER A 659 0.33 -32.53 4.71
C SER A 659 -0.22 -32.59 6.15
N ARG A 660 0.02 -31.56 6.95
CA ARG A 660 -0.54 -31.42 8.31
C ARG A 660 -2.07 -31.35 8.31
N SER A 661 -2.68 -30.63 7.37
CA SER A 661 -4.14 -30.51 7.28
C SER A 661 -4.81 -31.85 6.93
N THR A 662 -4.23 -32.62 6.00
CA THR A 662 -4.67 -33.99 5.70
C THR A 662 -4.48 -34.93 6.91
N PHE A 663 -3.36 -34.80 7.63
CA PHE A 663 -3.13 -35.57 8.85
C PHE A 663 -4.19 -35.26 9.93
N LEU A 664 -4.44 -33.97 10.22
CA LEU A 664 -5.46 -33.53 11.17
C LEU A 664 -6.85 -34.06 10.80
N LEU A 665 -7.26 -33.94 9.53
CA LEU A 665 -8.53 -34.51 9.04
C LEU A 665 -8.60 -36.02 9.28
N SER A 666 -7.54 -36.78 8.95
CA SER A 666 -7.51 -38.23 9.18
C SER A 666 -7.58 -38.63 10.66
N MET A 667 -7.03 -37.79 11.55
CA MET A 667 -7.15 -37.96 13.00
C MET A 667 -8.57 -37.64 13.47
N THR A 668 -9.19 -36.56 12.99
CA THR A 668 -10.58 -36.21 13.32
C THR A 668 -11.56 -37.28 12.85
N ASP A 669 -11.40 -37.82 11.64
CA ASP A 669 -12.21 -38.93 11.12
C ASP A 669 -12.04 -40.19 11.99
N SER A 670 -10.82 -40.47 12.46
CA SER A 670 -10.52 -41.60 13.36
C SER A 670 -11.18 -41.41 14.75
N GLU A 671 -11.17 -40.19 15.29
CA GLU A 671 -11.83 -39.87 16.56
C GLU A 671 -13.35 -39.88 16.46
N GLN A 672 -13.93 -39.33 15.39
CA GLN A 672 -15.37 -39.42 15.11
C GLN A 672 -15.80 -40.88 14.97
N ARG A 673 -15.05 -41.70 14.23
CA ARG A 673 -15.30 -43.15 14.11
C ARG A 673 -15.17 -43.88 15.45
N LYS A 674 -14.24 -43.48 16.31
CA LYS A 674 -14.08 -44.04 17.67
C LYS A 674 -15.27 -43.67 18.56
N LEU A 675 -15.75 -42.42 18.50
CA LEU A 675 -16.95 -41.95 19.19
C LEU A 675 -18.22 -42.64 18.68
N GLU A 676 -18.35 -42.84 17.38
CA GLU A 676 -19.47 -43.57 16.77
C GLU A 676 -19.48 -45.04 17.21
N LEU A 677 -18.32 -45.73 17.18
CA LEU A 677 -18.20 -47.10 17.69
C LEU A 677 -18.49 -47.20 19.20
N GLN A 678 -18.06 -46.21 19.99
CA GLN A 678 -18.36 -46.15 21.43
C GLN A 678 -19.85 -45.92 21.68
N ARG A 679 -20.51 -45.05 20.90
CA ARG A 679 -21.97 -44.85 20.94
C ARG A 679 -22.72 -46.12 20.54
N LEU A 680 -22.36 -46.77 19.44
CA LEU A 680 -22.97 -48.02 19.00
C LEU A 680 -22.81 -49.14 20.03
N ARG A 681 -21.66 -49.20 20.71
CA ARG A 681 -21.44 -50.11 21.84
C ARG A 681 -22.36 -49.79 23.01
N ILE A 682 -22.51 -48.53 23.39
CA ILE A 682 -23.44 -48.11 24.46
C ILE A 682 -24.89 -48.44 24.08
N GLU A 683 -25.31 -48.19 22.83
CA GLU A 683 -26.64 -48.55 22.33
C GLU A 683 -26.87 -50.08 22.29
N GLN A 684 -25.84 -50.89 22.04
CA GLN A 684 -25.91 -52.35 22.14
C GLN A 684 -25.95 -52.86 23.60
N GLU A 685 -25.13 -52.29 24.49
CA GLU A 685 -25.14 -52.65 25.91
C GLU A 685 -26.48 -52.26 26.55
N LEU A 686 -27.03 -51.07 26.24
CA LEU A 686 -28.36 -50.63 26.67
C LEU A 686 -29.50 -51.48 26.09
N LYS A 687 -29.40 -51.98 24.85
CA LYS A 687 -30.39 -52.92 24.29
C LYS A 687 -30.51 -54.24 25.04
N ASN A 688 -29.45 -54.62 25.76
CA ASN A 688 -29.42 -55.84 26.58
C ASN A 688 -29.76 -55.58 28.06
N VAL A 689 -30.10 -54.35 28.44
CA VAL A 689 -30.64 -54.02 29.75
C VAL A 689 -32.16 -54.19 29.73
N GLU A 690 -32.66 -55.32 30.23
CA GLU A 690 -34.08 -55.48 30.53
C GLU A 690 -34.49 -54.49 31.62
N ILE A 691 -35.37 -53.55 31.28
CA ILE A 691 -35.87 -52.51 32.20
C ILE A 691 -36.86 -53.09 33.24
N ASP A 692 -37.40 -54.30 33.00
CA ASP A 692 -38.44 -54.95 33.83
C ASP A 692 -37.94 -56.17 34.64
N ILE A 693 -36.82 -56.04 35.37
CA ILE A 693 -36.40 -57.04 36.38
C ILE A 693 -36.60 -56.49 37.81
N PRO A 694 -37.59 -56.97 38.59
CA PRO A 694 -37.94 -56.41 39.90
C PRO A 694 -37.04 -56.85 41.08
N THR A 695 -35.74 -57.06 40.87
CA THR A 695 -34.82 -57.59 41.91
C THR A 695 -33.46 -56.87 42.04
N LYS A 696 -33.42 -55.54 41.88
CA LYS A 696 -32.37 -54.68 42.48
C LYS A 696 -32.94 -53.44 43.19
N ARG A 697 -33.93 -53.62 44.05
CA ARG A 697 -34.35 -52.59 45.03
C ARG A 697 -33.47 -52.59 46.29
N HIS A 698 -32.19 -52.27 46.11
CA HIS A 698 -31.40 -51.67 47.18
C HIS A 698 -30.87 -50.34 46.66
N PRO A 699 -31.21 -49.20 47.29
CA PRO A 699 -30.48 -47.98 47.01
C PRO A 699 -29.04 -48.23 47.42
N ILE A 700 -28.12 -48.21 46.46
CA ILE A 700 -26.73 -47.95 46.77
C ILE A 700 -26.73 -46.53 47.33
N ALA A 701 -26.49 -46.41 48.64
CA ALA A 701 -26.20 -45.12 49.22
C ALA A 701 -24.94 -44.61 48.51
N LEU A 702 -25.08 -43.55 47.72
CA LEU A 702 -23.94 -42.76 47.30
C LEU A 702 -23.39 -42.10 48.55
N THR A 703 -22.45 -42.79 49.20
CA THR A 703 -21.49 -42.15 50.09
C THR A 703 -20.70 -41.20 49.20
N ILE A 704 -21.15 -39.94 49.15
CA ILE A 704 -20.29 -38.86 48.73
C ILE A 704 -19.29 -38.74 49.88
N ASP A 705 -18.11 -39.35 49.72
CA ASP A 705 -16.96 -39.03 50.54
C ASP A 705 -16.60 -37.58 50.24
N GLN A 706 -17.25 -36.67 50.99
CA GLN A 706 -16.75 -35.34 51.23
C GLN A 706 -15.49 -35.51 52.09
N GLU A 707 -14.37 -35.84 51.47
CA GLU A 707 -13.10 -35.33 51.97
C GLU A 707 -13.05 -33.85 51.60
N PRO A 708 -13.24 -32.92 52.55
CA PRO A 708 -12.96 -31.53 52.28
C PRO A 708 -11.45 -31.40 52.09
N ILE A 709 -11.00 -31.17 50.86
CA ILE A 709 -9.65 -30.68 50.61
C ILE A 709 -9.55 -29.34 51.36
N PRO A 710 -8.72 -29.21 52.41
CA PRO A 710 -8.76 -28.01 53.24
C PRO A 710 -8.15 -26.85 52.47
N LEU A 711 -8.98 -25.84 52.20
CA LEU A 711 -8.51 -24.49 51.87
C LEU A 711 -7.94 -23.85 53.14
N GLU A 712 -6.72 -24.23 53.54
CA GLU A 712 -5.83 -23.38 54.34
C GLU A 712 -4.38 -23.91 54.41
N SER A 713 -3.44 -22.96 54.57
CA SER A 713 -1.98 -23.13 54.68
C SER A 713 -1.19 -23.54 53.41
N ILE A 714 -0.67 -22.52 52.71
CA ILE A 714 0.76 -22.30 52.39
C ILE A 714 0.88 -20.82 51.94
N PRO A 715 1.95 -20.07 52.31
CA PRO A 715 1.78 -18.65 52.65
C PRO A 715 1.91 -17.66 51.49
N LEU A 716 1.19 -16.54 51.64
CA LEU A 716 1.36 -15.30 50.87
C LEU A 716 2.79 -14.75 50.98
N VAL A 717 3.53 -14.75 49.87
CA VAL A 717 4.62 -13.81 49.64
C VAL A 717 4.05 -12.64 48.84
N LYS A 718 4.08 -11.43 49.40
CA LYS A 718 3.75 -10.19 48.69
C LYS A 718 5.00 -9.65 48.01
N GLU A 719 4.96 -9.50 46.69
CA GLU A 719 5.72 -8.51 45.92
C GLU A 719 4.84 -7.94 44.78
N PRO A 720 5.18 -6.76 44.22
CA PRO A 720 4.18 -5.69 44.09
C PRO A 720 3.43 -5.59 42.75
N GLU A 721 2.32 -4.86 42.81
CA GLU A 721 1.47 -4.47 41.68
C GLU A 721 2.23 -3.58 40.66
N SER A 722 2.38 -4.04 39.41
CA SER A 722 2.43 -3.18 38.21
C SER A 722 2.49 -3.98 36.90
N ALA A 723 1.33 -4.36 36.36
CA ALA A 723 1.14 -4.64 34.93
C ALA A 723 -0.37 -4.71 34.61
N ASP A 724 -0.85 -3.88 33.69
CA ASP A 724 -2.22 -3.97 33.21
C ASP A 724 -2.44 -5.29 32.45
N THR A 725 -3.35 -6.13 32.95
CA THR A 725 -3.81 -7.32 32.22
C THR A 725 -4.68 -6.89 31.05
N ILE A 726 -4.15 -7.06 29.83
CA ILE A 726 -4.94 -7.04 28.60
C ILE A 726 -5.96 -8.17 28.67
N ASN A 727 -7.18 -7.91 28.19
CA ASN A 727 -8.30 -8.83 28.31
C ASN A 727 -8.25 -9.84 27.14
N ASP A 728 -8.45 -11.14 27.36
CA ASP A 728 -8.35 -12.16 26.29
C ASP A 728 -9.32 -11.95 25.12
N GLN A 729 -10.34 -11.11 25.31
CA GLN A 729 -11.23 -10.68 24.23
C GLN A 729 -10.51 -9.84 23.17
N ASP A 730 -9.46 -9.08 23.53
CA ASP A 730 -8.75 -8.19 22.61
C ASP A 730 -8.03 -8.92 21.47
N GLU A 731 -7.57 -10.17 21.64
CA GLU A 731 -6.76 -10.88 20.63
C GLU A 731 -7.54 -11.19 19.32
N GLU A 732 -8.86 -11.41 19.36
CA GLU A 732 -9.67 -11.65 18.14
C GLU A 732 -9.89 -10.38 17.29
N HIS A 733 -9.68 -9.17 17.85
CA HIS A 733 -9.88 -7.88 17.15
C HIS A 733 -8.85 -7.62 16.04
N TYR A 734 -7.85 -8.48 15.93
CA TYR A 734 -6.53 -8.15 15.41
C TYR A 734 -6.10 -9.01 14.21
N GLU A 735 -6.60 -10.25 14.14
CA GLU A 735 -6.17 -11.30 13.20
C GLU A 735 -6.36 -11.00 11.69
N LEU A 736 -7.20 -10.02 11.34
CA LEU A 736 -7.45 -9.57 9.95
C LEU A 736 -6.93 -8.14 9.65
N MET A 737 -6.29 -7.46 10.61
CA MET A 737 -5.87 -6.07 10.40
C MET A 737 -4.55 -5.93 9.63
N GLY A 738 -3.78 -7.01 9.50
CA GLY A 738 -2.47 -7.04 8.83
C GLY A 738 -2.48 -6.31 7.49
N GLY A 739 -1.62 -5.29 7.35
CA GLY A 739 -1.35 -4.64 6.09
C GLY A 739 -2.55 -4.08 5.30
N TYR A 740 -3.10 -2.92 5.71
CA TYR A 740 -4.24 -2.25 5.05
C TYR A 740 -5.54 -3.08 4.90
N GLY A 741 -5.65 -4.26 5.52
CA GLY A 741 -6.84 -5.13 5.57
C GLY A 741 -8.13 -4.49 6.13
N TYR A 742 -8.08 -3.21 6.47
CA TYR A 742 -9.26 -2.35 6.58
C TYR A 742 -10.15 -2.37 5.32
N PHE A 743 -9.57 -2.58 4.13
CA PHE A 743 -10.31 -2.64 2.85
C PHE A 743 -10.37 -4.05 2.26
N ASP A 744 -10.25 -5.08 3.10
CA ASP A 744 -10.16 -6.46 2.64
C ASP A 744 -11.42 -6.92 1.89
N TYR A 745 -11.20 -7.90 1.02
CA TYR A 745 -12.09 -8.39 -0.03
C TYR A 745 -13.53 -8.70 0.43
N GLY A 746 -13.67 -9.11 1.70
CA GLY A 746 -14.96 -9.41 2.33
C GLY A 746 -15.95 -8.25 2.33
N GLU A 747 -15.54 -7.00 2.56
CA GLU A 747 -16.51 -5.89 2.68
C GLU A 747 -17.25 -5.58 1.37
N LEU A 748 -16.67 -5.88 0.20
CA LEU A 748 -17.31 -5.62 -1.09
C LEU A 748 -18.26 -6.76 -1.50
N GLU A 749 -17.90 -8.01 -1.19
CA GLU A 749 -18.85 -9.13 -1.27
C GLU A 749 -19.97 -8.95 -0.24
N GLU A 750 -19.68 -8.59 1.01
CA GLU A 750 -20.69 -8.34 2.04
C GLU A 750 -21.58 -7.14 1.72
N ARG A 751 -21.08 -6.03 1.17
CA ARG A 751 -21.95 -4.92 0.72
C ARG A 751 -22.79 -5.29 -0.51
N SER A 752 -22.23 -6.07 -1.43
CA SER A 752 -22.98 -6.63 -2.57
C SER A 752 -24.08 -7.59 -2.09
N ASP A 753 -23.77 -8.44 -1.11
CA ASP A 753 -24.69 -9.38 -0.48
C ASP A 753 -25.72 -8.69 0.41
N GLU A 754 -25.37 -7.62 1.13
CA GLU A 754 -26.32 -6.81 1.88
C GLU A 754 -27.29 -6.11 0.95
N LEU A 755 -26.81 -5.56 -0.19
CA LEU A 755 -27.69 -4.99 -1.22
C LEU A 755 -28.61 -6.08 -1.81
N SER A 756 -28.07 -7.23 -2.21
CA SER A 756 -28.82 -8.37 -2.76
C SER A 756 -29.82 -9.00 -1.76
N ARG A 757 -29.46 -9.07 -0.48
CA ARG A 757 -30.36 -9.51 0.61
C ARG A 757 -31.45 -8.48 0.88
N ASN A 758 -31.15 -7.18 0.82
CA ASN A 758 -32.15 -6.12 0.94
C ASN A 758 -33.12 -6.11 -0.25
N GLU A 759 -32.64 -6.34 -1.48
CA GLU A 759 -33.49 -6.56 -2.66
C GLU A 759 -34.40 -7.80 -2.50
N SER A 760 -33.84 -8.90 -1.98
CA SER A 760 -34.58 -10.14 -1.67
C SER A 760 -35.64 -9.94 -0.56
N TYR A 761 -35.36 -9.11 0.44
CA TYR A 761 -36.30 -8.76 1.51
C TYR A 761 -37.42 -7.82 1.06
N LEU A 762 -37.15 -6.93 0.10
CA LEU A 762 -38.14 -6.02 -0.47
C LEU A 762 -39.05 -6.72 -1.50
N THR A 763 -38.50 -7.61 -2.33
CA THR A 763 -39.28 -8.38 -3.31
C THR A 763 -40.16 -9.46 -2.67
N SER A 764 -39.73 -10.08 -1.56
CA SER A 764 -40.55 -11.07 -0.84
C SER A 764 -41.79 -10.49 -0.16
N ARG A 765 -41.80 -9.19 0.19
CA ARG A 765 -42.98 -8.52 0.80
C ARG A 765 -44.08 -8.12 -0.18
N THR A 766 -43.88 -8.22 -1.50
CA THR A 766 -44.91 -7.92 -2.50
C THR A 766 -45.66 -9.15 -3.04
N GLN A 767 -45.36 -10.36 -2.55
CA GLN A 767 -46.05 -11.60 -2.96
C GLN A 767 -46.74 -12.36 -1.81
N SER A 768 -47.34 -11.64 -0.86
CA SER A 768 -48.32 -12.26 0.06
C SER A 768 -49.38 -11.26 0.52
N HIS A 769 -50.46 -11.11 -0.26
CA HIS A 769 -51.85 -10.92 0.20
C HIS A 769 -52.80 -10.60 -0.99
N THR A 770 -53.48 -11.62 -1.51
CA THR A 770 -54.67 -11.41 -2.36
C THR A 770 -55.76 -12.44 -2.05
N HIS A 771 -56.85 -12.01 -1.41
CA HIS A 771 -58.18 -12.57 -1.68
C HIS A 771 -59.32 -11.68 -1.14
N SER A 772 -60.31 -11.41 -2.02
CA SER A 772 -61.70 -11.02 -1.72
C SER A 772 -61.93 -9.64 -1.04
N ARG A 773 -62.81 -8.74 -1.53
CA ARG A 773 -63.86 -8.83 -2.58
C ARG A 773 -64.41 -7.44 -3.01
N ASN A 774 -65.02 -7.41 -4.20
CA ASN A 774 -66.20 -6.60 -4.64
C ASN A 774 -66.12 -5.09 -4.97
N HIS A 775 -66.45 -4.79 -6.25
CA HIS A 775 -67.18 -3.62 -6.83
C HIS A 775 -66.65 -2.17 -6.57
N SER A 776 -66.74 -1.19 -7.50
CA SER A 776 -67.38 -1.09 -8.83
C SER A 776 -66.68 -0.04 -9.74
N HIS A 777 -66.91 -0.15 -11.06
CA HIS A 777 -66.61 0.83 -12.13
C HIS A 777 -67.52 2.10 -12.08
N PRO A 778 -67.41 3.10 -13.00
CA PRO A 778 -66.43 3.38 -14.07
C PRO A 778 -65.93 4.86 -14.16
N GLY A 779 -65.07 5.19 -15.14
CA GLY A 779 -64.84 6.59 -15.55
C GLY A 779 -63.68 6.88 -16.51
N SER A 780 -63.87 6.61 -17.81
CA SER A 780 -63.41 7.36 -19.01
C SER A 780 -62.07 8.16 -18.99
N ALA A 781 -61.08 7.91 -19.88
CA ALA A 781 -61.06 8.11 -21.34
C ALA A 781 -61.08 9.62 -21.75
N LEU A 782 -60.31 10.20 -22.69
CA LEU A 782 -59.30 9.80 -23.71
C LEU A 782 -58.20 10.91 -23.77
N GLY A 783 -57.04 10.84 -24.45
CA GLY A 783 -56.39 9.81 -25.28
C GLY A 783 -55.72 10.39 -26.55
N SER A 784 -54.72 9.68 -27.13
CA SER A 784 -54.11 9.95 -28.47
C SER A 784 -53.19 11.22 -28.55
N ARG A 785 -52.10 11.36 -29.33
CA ARG A 785 -51.33 10.61 -30.38
C ARG A 785 -50.02 11.43 -30.66
N HIS A 786 -48.97 11.06 -31.42
CA HIS A 786 -48.40 9.85 -32.05
C HIS A 786 -46.92 10.16 -32.42
N HIS A 787 -46.00 9.17 -32.44
CA HIS A 787 -44.83 8.95 -33.34
C HIS A 787 -43.77 8.10 -32.60
N SER A 788 -43.55 6.80 -32.88
CA SER A 788 -43.05 6.09 -34.09
C SER A 788 -41.52 6.08 -34.21
N GLY A 789 -40.86 4.94 -33.91
CA GLY A 789 -39.39 4.83 -34.01
C GLY A 789 -38.75 3.49 -33.59
N THR A 790 -39.14 2.37 -34.22
CA THR A 790 -38.41 1.07 -34.28
C THR A 790 -38.13 0.23 -33.01
N ASN A 791 -38.35 -1.09 -33.13
CA ASN A 791 -38.18 -2.09 -32.07
C ASN A 791 -36.81 -2.78 -32.12
N LEU A 792 -36.16 -3.00 -30.98
CA LEU A 792 -35.00 -3.91 -30.87
C LEU A 792 -34.94 -4.64 -29.51
N ALA A 793 -36.09 -4.97 -28.93
CA ALA A 793 -36.22 -5.50 -27.56
C ALA A 793 -37.11 -6.76 -27.44
N LYS A 794 -37.22 -7.59 -28.49
CA LYS A 794 -38.19 -8.71 -28.51
C LYS A 794 -37.68 -10.03 -29.11
N LEU A 795 -36.41 -10.34 -28.90
CA LEU A 795 -35.77 -11.56 -29.44
C LEU A 795 -34.79 -12.28 -28.48
N VAL A 796 -34.78 -11.95 -27.18
CA VAL A 796 -33.81 -12.50 -26.20
C VAL A 796 -34.47 -13.17 -24.97
N LEU A 797 -35.80 -13.12 -24.83
CA LEU A 797 -36.50 -13.64 -23.63
C LEU A 797 -37.68 -14.58 -23.96
N THR A 798 -37.37 -15.75 -24.54
CA THR A 798 -38.26 -16.93 -24.52
C THR A 798 -37.47 -18.24 -24.73
N SER A 799 -36.91 -18.83 -23.66
CA SER A 799 -36.75 -20.29 -23.43
C SER A 799 -35.69 -20.60 -22.35
N TYR A 800 -36.06 -20.48 -21.07
CA TYR A 800 -35.38 -21.19 -19.99
C TYR A 800 -36.42 -21.98 -19.20
N ASP A 801 -36.54 -23.27 -19.50
CA ASP A 801 -37.47 -24.17 -18.83
C ASP A 801 -36.77 -24.84 -17.63
N ILE A 802 -37.40 -24.75 -16.46
CA ILE A 802 -36.78 -25.13 -15.18
C ILE A 802 -37.06 -26.61 -14.91
N LYS A 803 -36.23 -27.50 -15.50
CA LYS A 803 -36.07 -28.92 -15.09
C LYS A 803 -34.87 -29.56 -15.78
N ASN A 804 -33.73 -29.59 -15.08
CA ASN A 804 -32.78 -30.71 -14.97
C ASN A 804 -31.48 -30.24 -14.29
N LYS A 805 -31.31 -30.56 -13.01
CA LYS A 805 -30.00 -30.51 -12.33
C LYS A 805 -29.37 -31.90 -12.42
N GLN A 806 -28.41 -32.07 -13.32
CA GLN A 806 -27.42 -33.15 -13.26
C GLN A 806 -26.05 -32.51 -13.01
N SER A 807 -25.15 -33.24 -12.33
CA SER A 807 -23.89 -32.64 -11.87
C SER A 807 -22.82 -32.71 -12.95
N LEU A 808 -21.98 -31.67 -13.01
CA LEU A 808 -20.90 -31.53 -14.01
C LEU A 808 -19.90 -32.72 -13.99
N SER A 809 -19.78 -33.42 -12.86
CA SER A 809 -18.90 -34.59 -12.72
C SER A 809 -19.40 -35.84 -13.46
N GLU A 810 -20.69 -35.97 -13.76
CA GLU A 810 -21.22 -37.08 -14.57
C GLU A 810 -20.93 -36.87 -16.07
N GLN A 811 -21.08 -35.63 -16.56
CA GLN A 811 -20.77 -35.27 -17.95
C GLN A 811 -19.27 -35.39 -18.28
N ILE A 812 -18.40 -35.15 -17.29
CA ILE A 812 -16.96 -35.41 -17.43
C ILE A 812 -16.68 -36.92 -17.51
N ARG A 813 -17.46 -37.76 -16.81
CA ARG A 813 -17.31 -39.22 -16.82
C ARG A 813 -17.72 -39.84 -18.15
N GLU A 814 -18.83 -39.38 -18.75
CA GLU A 814 -19.27 -39.85 -20.08
C GLU A 814 -18.36 -39.39 -21.23
N ARG A 815 -17.73 -38.20 -21.13
CA ARG A 815 -16.74 -37.77 -22.14
C ARG A 815 -15.45 -38.57 -22.07
N MET A 816 -15.01 -38.97 -20.87
CA MET A 816 -13.79 -39.76 -20.68
C MET A 816 -13.94 -41.24 -21.07
N SER A 817 -15.15 -41.71 -21.41
CA SER A 817 -15.41 -43.12 -21.78
C SER A 817 -15.59 -43.39 -23.28
N ASN A 818 -15.61 -42.35 -24.14
CA ASN A 818 -15.93 -42.51 -25.57
C ASN A 818 -14.75 -42.26 -26.54
N ASP A 819 -13.61 -41.74 -26.10
CA ASP A 819 -12.40 -41.64 -26.94
C ASP A 819 -11.53 -42.90 -26.80
N SER A 820 -12.00 -44.01 -27.39
CA SER A 820 -11.21 -45.24 -27.50
C SER A 820 -11.51 -46.05 -28.76
N SER A 821 -11.45 -45.43 -29.94
CA SER A 821 -11.27 -46.15 -31.22
C SER A 821 -10.96 -45.22 -32.40
N GLU A 822 -9.68 -44.91 -32.61
CA GLU A 822 -9.09 -44.88 -33.95
C GLU A 822 -7.55 -44.96 -33.88
N VAL A 823 -6.93 -45.48 -34.95
CA VAL A 823 -5.61 -46.14 -34.89
C VAL A 823 -4.52 -45.28 -35.54
N LEU A 824 -3.37 -45.14 -34.87
CA LEU A 824 -2.13 -44.64 -35.47
C LEU A 824 -0.97 -45.63 -35.22
N PRO A 825 -0.12 -45.91 -36.22
CA PRO A 825 0.96 -46.88 -36.11
C PRO A 825 2.23 -46.30 -35.46
N SER A 826 3.03 -47.19 -34.89
CA SER A 826 4.31 -46.93 -34.24
C SER A 826 5.42 -46.46 -35.19
N LEU A 827 6.26 -45.54 -34.72
CA LEU A 827 7.55 -45.20 -35.32
C LEU A 827 8.67 -45.33 -34.28
N ASP A 828 9.30 -46.50 -34.28
CA ASP A 828 10.55 -46.80 -33.58
C ASP A 828 11.48 -47.50 -34.58
N ALA A 829 12.07 -46.73 -35.50
CA ALA A 829 13.15 -47.16 -36.41
C ALA A 829 13.71 -45.96 -37.19
N ALA A 830 15.04 -45.83 -37.18
CA ALA A 830 15.94 -45.13 -38.14
C ALA A 830 16.94 -44.17 -37.47
N VAL A 831 17.90 -44.74 -36.72
CA VAL A 831 19.24 -44.16 -36.61
C VAL A 831 20.11 -44.87 -37.65
N LYS A 832 20.48 -44.18 -38.73
CA LYS A 832 21.72 -44.37 -39.53
C LYS A 832 21.66 -43.65 -40.89
N GLU A 833 22.80 -43.06 -41.27
CA GLU A 833 23.28 -42.78 -42.65
C GLU A 833 22.36 -41.87 -43.52
N GLU A 834 22.82 -40.75 -44.09
CA GLU A 834 23.95 -40.60 -45.02
C GLU A 834 24.60 -39.18 -44.93
N GLU A 835 25.94 -39.15 -44.90
CA GLU A 835 26.81 -38.04 -45.32
C GLU A 835 27.48 -38.43 -46.67
N GLU A 836 28.27 -37.51 -47.26
CA GLU A 836 29.06 -37.64 -48.53
C GLU A 836 28.20 -37.51 -49.82
N GLN A 837 28.41 -36.55 -50.74
CA GLN A 837 29.63 -36.15 -51.49
C GLN A 837 29.58 -34.63 -51.82
N GLU A 838 30.66 -33.83 -51.74
CA GLU A 838 31.80 -33.67 -52.68
C GLU A 838 31.35 -33.05 -54.06
N ASP A 839 32.03 -32.07 -54.67
CA ASP A 839 33.48 -31.85 -54.85
C ASP A 839 33.99 -30.39 -54.67
N ASP A 840 35.22 -30.25 -54.15
CA ASP A 840 36.44 -29.48 -54.58
C ASP A 840 36.35 -28.14 -55.39
N GLU A 841 37.23 -27.14 -55.22
CA GLU A 841 38.72 -27.17 -55.33
C GLU A 841 39.49 -26.15 -54.43
N GLU A 842 40.81 -26.39 -54.37
CA GLU A 842 41.97 -25.84 -53.59
C GLU A 842 42.13 -24.27 -53.55
N GLU A 843 43.05 -23.61 -52.80
CA GLU A 843 44.47 -23.91 -52.51
C GLU A 843 45.13 -23.00 -51.43
N THR A 844 46.25 -23.47 -50.83
CA THR A 844 47.35 -22.75 -50.11
C THR A 844 47.22 -22.26 -48.64
N THR A 845 48.25 -22.62 -47.85
CA THR A 845 48.68 -22.08 -46.54
C THR A 845 50.03 -21.33 -46.71
N PRO A 846 50.53 -20.47 -45.77
CA PRO A 846 51.22 -20.94 -44.54
C PRO A 846 51.18 -20.00 -43.29
N GLU A 847 51.89 -20.47 -42.26
CA GLU A 847 52.27 -19.96 -40.91
C GLU A 847 52.52 -18.44 -40.69
N ILE A 848 52.46 -18.00 -39.41
CA ILE A 848 53.47 -17.12 -38.75
C ILE A 848 53.31 -17.06 -37.22
N GLU A 849 54.43 -16.86 -36.50
CA GLU A 849 54.59 -16.91 -35.03
C GLU A 849 54.30 -15.59 -34.27
N VAL A 850 54.30 -15.70 -32.93
CA VAL A 850 54.10 -14.63 -31.94
C VAL A 850 55.43 -13.93 -31.56
N PRO A 851 55.46 -12.58 -31.38
CA PRO A 851 56.56 -11.89 -30.71
C PRO A 851 56.22 -11.42 -29.28
N SER A 852 57.17 -11.56 -28.35
CA SER A 852 57.09 -11.09 -26.95
C SER A 852 57.62 -9.65 -26.78
N PRO A 853 57.20 -8.89 -25.74
CA PRO A 853 57.85 -7.63 -25.36
C PRO A 853 58.99 -7.81 -24.34
N VAL A 854 59.94 -6.88 -24.39
CA VAL A 854 61.27 -6.92 -23.73
C VAL A 854 61.25 -6.40 -22.28
N ALA A 855 62.13 -6.94 -21.42
CA ALA A 855 62.39 -6.45 -20.06
C ALA A 855 63.79 -5.83 -19.90
N VAL A 856 63.92 -4.66 -19.25
CA VAL A 856 65.19 -4.11 -18.71
C VAL A 856 64.96 -3.50 -17.31
N LYS A 857 66.03 -3.44 -16.49
CA LYS A 857 66.00 -3.45 -15.02
C LYS A 857 66.38 -2.13 -14.31
N SER A 858 65.76 -1.94 -13.14
CA SER A 858 66.37 -1.62 -11.81
C SER A 858 66.81 -0.21 -11.35
N LYS A 859 66.45 0.06 -10.06
CA LYS A 859 67.14 0.87 -9.01
C LYS A 859 67.13 2.42 -9.19
N SER A 860 67.10 3.29 -8.16
CA SER A 860 67.27 3.13 -6.69
C SER A 860 66.66 4.26 -5.82
N SER A 861 66.14 3.89 -4.64
CA SER A 861 66.32 4.54 -3.30
C SER A 861 66.05 6.05 -2.98
N ILE A 862 65.31 6.25 -1.87
CA ILE A 862 65.40 7.34 -0.84
C ILE A 862 64.70 8.70 -1.07
N GLY A 863 63.71 9.01 -0.21
CA GLY A 863 63.83 10.20 0.67
C GLY A 863 62.66 11.20 0.80
N ARG A 864 62.02 11.21 2.00
CA ARG A 864 61.36 12.33 2.72
C ARG A 864 59.95 12.85 2.35
N LYS A 865 59.03 12.62 3.32
CA LYS A 865 58.04 13.55 3.95
C LYS A 865 57.52 14.80 3.20
N LEU A 866 56.18 14.87 3.09
CA LEU A 866 55.30 16.04 3.32
C LEU A 866 53.88 15.48 3.58
N ASP A 867 53.35 15.45 4.81
CA ASP A 867 52.75 16.55 5.59
C ASP A 867 51.34 16.96 5.11
N ILE A 868 50.33 16.14 5.48
CA ILE A 868 48.90 16.48 5.30
C ILE A 868 48.43 17.20 6.57
N LYS A 869 48.34 18.53 6.50
CA LYS A 869 47.73 19.34 7.56
C LYS A 869 46.22 19.32 7.48
N ARG A 870 45.60 19.04 8.64
CA ARG A 870 44.21 19.38 8.96
C ARG A 870 43.87 20.81 8.54
N ARG A 871 42.65 21.02 8.04
CA ARG A 871 41.85 22.18 8.44
C ARG A 871 40.52 21.68 9.00
N TYR A 872 40.17 22.29 10.13
CA TYR A 872 38.88 22.21 10.79
C TYR A 872 37.85 23.01 9.99
#